data_AF-A0A4W5MVJ9-F1
#
_entry.id   AF-A0A4W5MVJ9-F1
#
_cell.length_a   1.000
_cell.length_b   1.000
_cell.length_c   1.000
_cell.angle_alpha   90.00
_cell.angle_beta   90.00
_cell.angle_gamma   90.00
#
_symmetry.space_group_name_H-M   'P 1'
#
loop_
_entity.id
_entity.type
_entity.pdbx_description
1 polymer ?
#
loop_
_entity_poly.entity_id
_entity_poly.type
_entity_poly.pdbx_seq_one_letter_code
_entity_poly.pdbx_strand_id
1 'polypeptide(L)'
;MEQFRNAGDKATLVKITVLRGNNLRGNKAESILNYVRAEFNGIFLGDSQKLDAAVDQGVDYNFTCSFECSDAAHTLDDMAHKPVILTVIEVLPKEKKQKEEKTAVIGQAIVDLLPLLHGQISFSSTVLLHPTPGSPAEAASQEGSCKPSLNVTVCVPEPLLSGVQLSESNLLKVTVETAYSVPEVWNPVSGSGPPSSYVAALQVPLTAEKEQVLMFSNGLLKVGGESEPMGRLRKWPLGPLLAPGAQFIPGVSMEGDPIEMEDGDLTSIEDRDFRNEAEANKKRVSWDTERRCFLDADGAACLTRRIAESRLWPVEVMRSPQVGATKGGKAGKDKGDETQLSFHGVAYVDMAPLLYPGARRVRGAYRLYPFYDSDLLVKSAPIGTDSVTLVETEQQQQVNTEGQMYADSRTYIIIEIALEKSLVPKRSPEELAKRVMELIPPRAPLPRRPAGAERAVQEYQAQIASVADQVLEQYQQLFGPAFLPGVKPLDPTSQEQRKTKLLGELNYSGKYFAFKEQIKYSVVRIVREKMLRTEAFSDPEQLQAFLSQLYVFLVDEMHVALNKGRSNPVSELGLFVMVLPLQQLTRDRSHPAHWFDYGVLYMLTDDYQKAEECFHYAVSMEQTHLPSLLMCGILAEMGGRLEEAETFFEGATCVDPANVVAWTLFALAQELLCPEGGLSSSYHLALARLQLLRAEYGSAESSLKEALNDNVWVLFGHIHHLTGEFGKAQECYERTLDFVTDATDTHPIYLRLGSIYLQEGEFQRAKTTYLRACKSSPSCLTWLGLGIACYRLGELTEAEDALTEANILNNGNAEVWGYLSLVCLQTGRRPEAEQSYKYALKLNLQKEAVLHEIKALQDRVGFGNPCF
;
A
#
# COMPACT_ATOMS: atom_id res chain seq x y z
N MET A 1 29.17 -29.10 -7.39
CA MET A 1 28.51 -28.31 -8.46
C MET A 1 28.68 -29.01 -9.81
N GLU A 2 28.14 -30.22 -9.97
CA GLU A 2 28.14 -30.92 -11.28
C GLU A 2 27.02 -31.98 -11.42
N GLN A 3 26.07 -32.04 -10.47
CA GLN A 3 24.97 -33.04 -10.47
C GLN A 3 23.59 -32.50 -10.85
N PHE A 4 23.46 -31.23 -11.24
CA PHE A 4 22.16 -30.62 -11.60
C PHE A 4 21.98 -30.30 -13.10
N ARG A 5 22.89 -30.75 -13.97
CA ARG A 5 22.83 -30.48 -15.43
C ARG A 5 22.17 -31.56 -16.29
N ASN A 6 21.58 -32.61 -15.71
CA ASN A 6 20.98 -33.74 -16.45
C ASN A 6 19.50 -33.99 -16.14
N ALA A 7 18.66 -32.95 -16.12
CA ALA A 7 17.21 -33.09 -16.23
C ALA A 7 16.75 -32.60 -17.62
N GLY A 8 17.25 -33.25 -18.67
CA GLY A 8 16.78 -33.03 -20.03
C GLY A 8 15.34 -33.52 -20.18
N ASP A 9 14.47 -32.64 -20.70
CA ASP A 9 13.21 -32.92 -21.39
C ASP A 9 12.31 -34.02 -20.80
N LYS A 10 11.67 -33.72 -19.67
CA LYS A 10 10.49 -34.48 -19.26
C LYS A 10 9.27 -33.90 -20.00
N ALA A 11 8.91 -34.53 -21.11
CA ALA A 11 7.68 -34.17 -21.83
C ALA A 11 6.47 -34.32 -20.89
N THR A 12 5.81 -33.20 -20.58
CA THR A 12 4.68 -33.17 -19.65
C THR A 12 3.38 -33.12 -20.44
N LEU A 13 2.48 -34.06 -20.18
CA LEU A 13 1.21 -34.17 -20.89
C LEU A 13 0.18 -33.18 -20.31
N VAL A 14 -0.25 -32.22 -21.13
CA VAL A 14 -1.34 -31.28 -20.80
C VAL A 14 -2.65 -31.89 -21.26
N LYS A 15 -3.58 -32.13 -20.33
CA LYS A 15 -4.91 -32.70 -20.62
C LYS A 15 -5.96 -31.60 -20.56
N ILE A 16 -6.82 -31.57 -21.58
CA ILE A 16 -7.93 -30.62 -21.71
C ILE A 16 -9.21 -31.43 -21.81
N THR A 17 -10.14 -31.18 -20.90
CA THR A 17 -11.43 -31.83 -20.84
C THR A 17 -12.55 -30.81 -21.01
N VAL A 18 -13.31 -30.94 -22.10
CA VAL A 18 -14.55 -30.20 -22.34
C VAL A 18 -15.70 -30.97 -21.71
N LEU A 19 -16.22 -30.45 -20.59
CA LEU A 19 -17.25 -31.11 -19.80
C LEU A 19 -18.63 -30.91 -20.42
N ARG A 20 -19.04 -29.64 -20.58
CA ARG A 20 -20.41 -29.28 -20.95
C ARG A 20 -20.48 -28.02 -21.81
N GLY A 21 -21.32 -28.02 -22.83
CA GLY A 21 -21.73 -26.82 -23.57
C GLY A 21 -23.09 -26.32 -23.13
N ASN A 22 -23.22 -25.01 -22.90
CA ASN A 22 -24.45 -24.37 -22.42
C ASN A 22 -24.98 -23.38 -23.46
N ASN A 23 -26.31 -23.30 -23.60
CA ASN A 23 -27.04 -22.36 -24.46
C ASN A 23 -26.62 -22.41 -25.95
N LEU A 24 -26.28 -23.60 -26.48
CA LEU A 24 -25.86 -23.76 -27.87
C LEU A 24 -27.07 -23.65 -28.81
N ARG A 25 -26.96 -22.85 -29.87
CA ARG A 25 -28.00 -22.65 -30.90
C ARG A 25 -27.46 -22.96 -32.29
N GLY A 26 -28.19 -23.75 -33.07
CA GLY A 26 -27.86 -24.18 -34.42
C GLY A 26 -28.84 -23.62 -35.45
N ASN A 27 -28.78 -24.11 -36.68
CA ASN A 27 -29.64 -23.63 -37.77
C ASN A 27 -31.12 -24.04 -37.63
N LYS A 28 -31.42 -25.09 -36.85
CA LYS A 28 -32.79 -25.59 -36.60
C LYS A 28 -33.24 -25.31 -35.17
N ALA A 29 -34.53 -25.05 -35.00
CA ALA A 29 -35.12 -24.59 -33.73
C ALA A 29 -35.35 -25.67 -32.66
N GLU A 30 -35.29 -26.97 -32.99
CA GLU A 30 -35.74 -28.05 -32.09
C GLU A 30 -34.60 -28.90 -31.50
N SER A 31 -33.64 -29.35 -32.31
CA SER A 31 -32.46 -30.10 -31.83
C SER A 31 -31.21 -29.85 -32.69
N ILE A 32 -30.04 -29.98 -32.09
CA ILE A 32 -28.75 -29.67 -32.71
C ILE A 32 -27.79 -30.85 -32.52
N LEU A 33 -27.46 -31.52 -33.63
CA LEU A 33 -26.38 -32.51 -33.66
C LEU A 33 -25.04 -31.79 -33.81
N ASN A 34 -24.20 -31.85 -32.79
CA ASN A 34 -22.94 -31.10 -32.75
C ASN A 34 -21.79 -31.88 -32.09
N TYR A 35 -20.57 -31.40 -32.30
CA TYR A 35 -19.36 -31.89 -31.65
C TYR A 35 -18.36 -30.74 -31.44
N VAL A 36 -17.39 -30.95 -30.55
CA VAL A 36 -16.30 -30.00 -30.26
C VAL A 36 -15.01 -30.49 -30.87
N ARG A 37 -14.32 -29.61 -31.58
CA ARG A 37 -12.97 -29.80 -32.10
C ARG A 37 -11.98 -29.01 -31.25
N ALA A 38 -10.91 -29.65 -30.80
CA ALA A 38 -9.83 -28.99 -30.07
C ALA A 38 -8.56 -28.86 -30.92
N GLU A 39 -7.97 -27.67 -30.92
CA GLU A 39 -6.74 -27.34 -31.63
C GLU A 39 -5.81 -26.53 -30.73
N PHE A 40 -4.51 -26.78 -30.82
CA PHE A 40 -3.48 -25.99 -30.12
C PHE A 40 -2.29 -25.78 -31.05
N ASN A 41 -1.81 -24.54 -31.14
CA ASN A 41 -0.66 -24.18 -31.98
C ASN A 41 -0.78 -24.65 -33.45
N GLY A 42 -1.99 -24.58 -34.02
CA GLY A 42 -2.28 -25.06 -35.38
C GLY A 42 -2.33 -26.58 -35.55
N ILE A 43 -2.14 -27.35 -34.48
CA ILE A 43 -2.21 -28.81 -34.47
C ILE A 43 -3.60 -29.25 -33.98
N PHE A 44 -4.20 -30.16 -34.74
CA PHE A 44 -5.45 -30.80 -34.39
C PHE A 44 -5.24 -31.83 -33.25
N LEU A 45 -5.96 -31.65 -32.14
CA LEU A 45 -5.86 -32.52 -30.96
C LEU A 45 -6.93 -33.62 -30.93
N GLY A 46 -8.10 -33.37 -31.50
CA GLY A 46 -9.19 -34.34 -31.57
C GLY A 46 -10.59 -33.74 -31.71
N ASP A 47 -11.56 -34.61 -32.03
CA ASP A 47 -13.00 -34.31 -32.09
C ASP A 47 -13.75 -35.08 -31.00
N SER A 48 -14.75 -34.46 -30.37
CA SER A 48 -15.68 -35.14 -29.47
C SER A 48 -16.62 -36.08 -30.23
N GLN A 49 -17.35 -36.92 -29.49
CA GLN A 49 -18.50 -37.62 -30.06
C GLN A 49 -19.55 -36.60 -30.55
N LYS A 50 -20.24 -36.97 -31.64
CA LYS A 50 -21.39 -36.21 -32.16
C LYS A 50 -22.59 -36.48 -31.26
N LEU A 51 -23.10 -35.44 -30.60
CA LEU A 51 -24.20 -35.53 -29.65
C LEU A 51 -25.38 -34.70 -30.15
N ASP A 52 -26.58 -35.25 -30.01
CA ASP A 52 -27.83 -34.55 -30.27
C ASP A 52 -28.36 -33.99 -28.94
N ALA A 53 -28.80 -32.74 -28.96
CA ALA A 53 -29.34 -32.07 -27.79
C ALA A 53 -30.44 -31.09 -28.17
N ALA A 54 -31.47 -31.03 -27.32
CA ALA A 54 -32.50 -30.00 -27.40
C ALA A 54 -31.90 -28.63 -27.06
N VAL A 55 -32.37 -27.57 -27.72
CA VAL A 55 -31.82 -26.20 -27.59
C VAL A 55 -31.84 -25.67 -26.14
N ASP A 56 -32.78 -26.15 -25.31
CA ASP A 56 -32.95 -25.73 -23.91
C ASP A 56 -32.14 -26.56 -22.90
N GLN A 57 -31.44 -27.62 -23.34
CA GLN A 57 -30.62 -28.48 -22.48
C GLN A 57 -29.13 -28.38 -22.85
N GLY A 58 -28.26 -28.21 -21.85
CA GLY A 58 -26.81 -28.21 -22.06
C GLY A 58 -26.30 -29.59 -22.50
N VAL A 59 -25.25 -29.61 -23.34
CA VAL A 59 -24.66 -30.80 -23.95
C VAL A 59 -23.45 -31.29 -23.15
N ASP A 60 -23.52 -32.47 -22.55
CA ASP A 60 -22.41 -33.05 -21.78
C ASP A 60 -21.44 -33.82 -22.70
N TYR A 61 -20.39 -33.15 -23.18
CA TYR A 61 -19.41 -33.77 -24.08
C TYR A 61 -18.49 -34.76 -23.37
N ASN A 62 -18.04 -34.43 -22.15
CA ASN A 62 -17.00 -35.16 -21.42
C ASN A 62 -15.79 -35.57 -22.29
N PHE A 63 -15.43 -34.70 -23.25
CA PHE A 63 -14.41 -34.96 -24.24
C PHE A 63 -13.04 -34.57 -23.71
N THR A 64 -12.08 -35.49 -23.71
CA THR A 64 -10.70 -35.23 -23.27
C THR A 64 -9.74 -35.37 -24.43
N CYS A 65 -8.87 -34.38 -24.60
CA CYS A 65 -7.73 -34.40 -25.51
C CYS A 65 -6.47 -33.96 -24.78
N SER A 66 -5.31 -34.13 -25.41
CA SER A 66 -4.03 -33.77 -24.79
C SER A 66 -2.96 -33.46 -25.81
N PHE A 67 -1.97 -32.68 -25.39
CA PHE A 67 -0.72 -32.45 -26.11
C PHE A 67 0.48 -32.52 -25.17
N GLU A 68 1.67 -32.70 -25.72
CA GLU A 68 2.92 -32.75 -24.96
C GLU A 68 3.59 -31.38 -24.91
N CYS A 69 3.92 -30.90 -23.70
CA CYS A 69 4.78 -29.74 -23.48
C CYS A 69 6.23 -30.23 -23.30
N SER A 70 7.10 -29.82 -24.22
CA SER A 70 8.54 -30.12 -24.26
C SER A 70 9.24 -29.16 -25.24
N ASP A 71 10.57 -29.08 -25.18
CA ASP A 71 11.34 -28.24 -26.10
C ASP A 71 11.23 -28.70 -27.58
N ALA A 72 10.90 -29.98 -27.80
CA ALA A 72 10.76 -30.58 -29.13
C ALA A 72 9.36 -30.41 -29.77
N ALA A 73 8.30 -30.19 -28.97
CA ALA A 73 6.92 -30.12 -29.45
C ALA A 73 6.27 -28.76 -29.20
N HIS A 74 6.05 -28.43 -27.94
CA HIS A 74 5.39 -27.20 -27.50
C HIS A 74 6.12 -26.63 -26.30
N THR A 75 6.76 -25.48 -26.50
CA THR A 75 7.58 -24.84 -25.48
C THR A 75 6.72 -24.15 -24.42
N LEU A 76 7.31 -23.82 -23.27
CA LEU A 76 6.65 -22.99 -22.25
C LEU A 76 6.27 -21.60 -22.81
N ASP A 77 7.06 -21.06 -23.74
CA ASP A 77 6.73 -19.83 -24.46
C ASP A 77 5.48 -20.00 -25.32
N ASP A 78 5.32 -21.13 -26.05
CA ASP A 78 4.10 -21.40 -26.81
C ASP A 78 2.85 -21.39 -25.91
N MET A 79 2.95 -21.98 -24.72
CA MET A 79 1.86 -21.98 -23.74
C MET A 79 1.56 -20.58 -23.18
N ALA A 80 2.54 -19.68 -23.15
CA ALA A 80 2.36 -18.33 -22.63
C ALA A 80 1.49 -17.46 -23.54
N HIS A 81 1.57 -17.63 -24.87
CA HIS A 81 0.93 -16.71 -25.83
C HIS A 81 -0.05 -17.35 -26.82
N LYS A 82 -0.11 -18.69 -26.90
CA LYS A 82 -1.08 -19.39 -27.76
C LYS A 82 -2.12 -20.03 -26.87
N PRO A 83 -3.40 -19.67 -27.01
CA PRO A 83 -4.45 -20.39 -26.31
C PRO A 83 -4.85 -21.67 -27.04
N VAL A 84 -5.59 -22.54 -26.34
CA VAL A 84 -6.30 -23.66 -26.96
C VAL A 84 -7.57 -23.14 -27.62
N ILE A 85 -7.81 -23.54 -28.87
CA ILE A 85 -8.99 -23.17 -29.64
C ILE A 85 -9.97 -24.35 -29.61
N LEU A 86 -11.18 -24.08 -29.13
CA LEU A 86 -12.29 -25.04 -29.12
C LEU A 86 -13.35 -24.58 -30.11
N THR A 87 -13.57 -25.34 -31.18
CA THR A 87 -14.55 -25.03 -32.21
C THR A 87 -15.76 -25.93 -32.08
N VAL A 88 -16.96 -25.36 -31.92
CA VAL A 88 -18.21 -26.12 -31.89
C VAL A 88 -18.78 -26.19 -33.31
N ILE A 89 -19.05 -27.40 -33.79
CA ILE A 89 -19.44 -27.67 -35.18
C ILE A 89 -20.79 -28.40 -35.19
N GLU A 90 -21.76 -27.86 -35.93
CA GLU A 90 -23.04 -28.48 -36.24
C GLU A 90 -22.92 -29.42 -37.43
N VAL A 91 -23.54 -30.59 -37.35
CA VAL A 91 -23.68 -31.56 -38.44
C VAL A 91 -25.06 -31.39 -39.07
N LEU A 92 -25.10 -30.97 -40.34
CA LEU A 92 -26.35 -30.74 -41.06
C LEU A 92 -26.90 -32.06 -41.65
N PRO A 93 -28.24 -32.20 -41.80
CA PRO A 93 -28.85 -33.41 -42.36
C PRO A 93 -28.38 -33.70 -43.79
N LYS A 94 -28.12 -34.98 -44.11
CA LYS A 94 -27.76 -35.41 -45.48
C LYS A 94 -28.94 -35.23 -46.43
N GLU A 95 -28.76 -34.44 -47.50
CA GLU A 95 -29.67 -34.44 -48.63
C GLU A 95 -29.45 -35.69 -49.51
N LYS A 96 -30.52 -36.23 -50.12
CA LYS A 96 -30.59 -37.54 -50.82
C LYS A 96 -29.57 -37.77 -51.96
N LYS A 97 -28.63 -36.85 -52.24
CA LYS A 97 -27.61 -36.95 -53.30
C LYS A 97 -26.16 -36.68 -52.87
N GLN A 98 -25.87 -36.40 -51.60
CA GLN A 98 -24.50 -36.09 -51.15
C GLN A 98 -23.80 -37.27 -50.47
N LYS A 99 -22.50 -37.43 -50.79
CA LYS A 99 -21.63 -38.50 -50.27
C LYS A 99 -20.96 -38.12 -48.92
N GLU A 100 -20.83 -36.82 -48.65
CA GLU A 100 -20.19 -36.26 -47.45
C GLU A 100 -21.18 -35.53 -46.55
N GLU A 101 -20.90 -35.50 -45.25
CA GLU A 101 -21.69 -34.76 -44.25
C GLU A 101 -21.36 -33.28 -44.33
N LYS A 102 -22.39 -32.46 -44.57
CA LYS A 102 -22.25 -31.01 -44.55
C LYS A 102 -22.18 -30.53 -43.10
N THR A 103 -21.16 -29.77 -42.74
CA THR A 103 -20.98 -29.20 -41.39
C THR A 103 -21.03 -27.67 -41.43
N ALA A 104 -21.45 -27.06 -40.33
CA ALA A 104 -21.41 -25.61 -40.13
C ALA A 104 -20.75 -25.27 -38.79
N VAL A 105 -19.88 -24.26 -38.76
CA VAL A 105 -19.24 -23.81 -37.52
C VAL A 105 -20.23 -22.92 -36.76
N ILE A 106 -20.51 -23.26 -35.50
CA ILE A 106 -21.37 -22.47 -34.61
C ILE A 106 -20.58 -21.33 -34.00
N GLY A 107 -19.37 -21.62 -33.52
CA GLY A 107 -18.50 -20.64 -32.90
C GLY A 107 -17.19 -21.23 -32.38
N GLN A 108 -16.34 -20.35 -31.88
CA GLN A 108 -15.05 -20.67 -31.29
C GLN A 108 -14.93 -20.12 -29.87
N ALA A 109 -14.35 -20.93 -28.98
CA ALA A 109 -14.02 -20.55 -27.62
C ALA A 109 -12.51 -20.73 -27.40
N ILE A 110 -11.97 -19.99 -26.44
CA ILE A 110 -10.53 -19.90 -26.17
C ILE A 110 -10.24 -20.26 -24.73
N VAL A 111 -9.22 -21.09 -24.52
CA VAL A 111 -8.73 -21.46 -23.19
C VAL A 111 -7.30 -20.93 -23.03
N ASP A 112 -7.11 -20.03 -22.07
CA ASP A 112 -5.80 -19.49 -21.69
C ASP A 112 -5.06 -20.48 -20.77
N LEU A 113 -3.83 -20.84 -21.12
CA LEU A 113 -3.01 -21.80 -20.40
C LEU A 113 -2.10 -21.15 -19.34
N LEU A 114 -2.13 -19.82 -19.22
CA LEU A 114 -1.33 -19.06 -18.27
C LEU A 114 -1.41 -19.58 -16.81
N PRO A 115 -2.55 -20.06 -16.27
CA PRO A 115 -2.60 -20.58 -14.90
C PRO A 115 -1.61 -21.73 -14.63
N LEU A 116 -1.28 -22.56 -15.64
CA LEU A 116 -0.29 -23.64 -15.47
C LEU A 116 1.13 -23.09 -15.29
N LEU A 117 1.47 -21.99 -15.98
CA LEU A 117 2.75 -21.30 -15.84
C LEU A 117 2.88 -20.57 -14.50
N HIS A 118 1.76 -20.27 -13.83
CA HIS A 118 1.75 -19.78 -12.45
C HIS A 118 1.88 -20.91 -11.40
N GLY A 119 2.11 -22.15 -11.84
CA GLY A 119 2.33 -23.30 -10.96
C GLY A 119 1.06 -24.07 -10.58
N GLN A 120 -0.10 -23.76 -11.17
CA GLN A 120 -1.30 -24.56 -10.96
C GLN A 120 -1.20 -25.90 -11.71
N ILE A 121 -1.62 -26.98 -11.07
CA ILE A 121 -1.67 -28.33 -11.69
C ILE A 121 -3.00 -28.60 -12.39
N SER A 122 -4.06 -27.88 -12.03
CA SER A 122 -5.37 -28.01 -12.66
C SER A 122 -6.20 -26.76 -12.43
N PHE A 123 -6.99 -26.37 -13.42
CA PHE A 123 -7.98 -25.30 -13.29
C PHE A 123 -9.22 -25.60 -14.14
N SER A 124 -10.36 -25.05 -13.73
CA SER A 124 -11.62 -25.12 -14.47
C SER A 124 -12.10 -23.72 -14.81
N SER A 125 -12.60 -23.54 -16.03
CA SER A 125 -13.09 -22.24 -16.52
C SER A 125 -14.32 -22.42 -17.40
N THR A 126 -15.24 -21.46 -17.34
CA THR A 126 -16.36 -21.32 -18.27
C THR A 126 -15.99 -20.31 -19.34
N VAL A 127 -15.74 -20.80 -20.55
CA VAL A 127 -15.28 -20.00 -21.69
C VAL A 127 -16.45 -19.64 -22.60
N LEU A 128 -16.49 -18.40 -23.07
CA LEU A 128 -17.56 -17.94 -23.97
C LEU A 128 -17.34 -18.49 -25.39
N LEU A 129 -18.43 -18.87 -26.03
CA LEU A 129 -18.43 -19.30 -27.42
C LEU A 129 -18.76 -18.09 -28.31
N HIS A 130 -17.79 -17.68 -29.12
CA HIS A 130 -17.94 -16.54 -30.02
C HIS A 130 -18.39 -17.00 -31.41
N PRO A 131 -19.45 -16.41 -31.99
CA PRO A 131 -19.95 -16.81 -33.30
C PRO A 131 -18.93 -16.49 -34.39
N THR A 132 -18.79 -17.39 -35.37
CA THR A 132 -18.01 -17.13 -36.59
C THR A 132 -18.89 -16.41 -37.62
N PRO A 133 -18.31 -15.55 -38.49
CA PRO A 133 -19.07 -14.84 -39.52
C PRO A 133 -19.85 -15.81 -40.43
N GLY A 134 -21.16 -15.57 -40.59
CA GLY A 134 -22.06 -16.43 -41.36
C GLY A 134 -22.64 -17.63 -40.59
N SER A 135 -22.45 -17.71 -39.27
CA SER A 135 -23.04 -18.74 -38.41
C SER A 135 -24.47 -18.38 -37.96
N PRO A 136 -25.36 -19.36 -37.71
CA PRO A 136 -26.69 -19.10 -37.14
C PRO A 136 -26.65 -18.41 -35.77
N ALA A 137 -25.56 -18.59 -35.02
CA ALA A 137 -25.35 -17.94 -33.73
C ALA A 137 -25.12 -16.42 -33.83
N GLU A 138 -24.66 -15.91 -34.98
CA GLU A 138 -24.46 -14.47 -35.21
C GLU A 138 -25.79 -13.69 -35.13
N ALA A 139 -26.87 -14.25 -35.69
CA ALA A 139 -28.22 -13.66 -35.67
C ALA A 139 -28.88 -13.65 -34.28
N ALA A 140 -28.52 -14.60 -33.40
CA ALA A 140 -29.07 -14.72 -32.04
C ALA A 140 -28.42 -13.78 -31.02
N SER A 141 -27.26 -13.21 -31.34
CA SER A 141 -26.47 -12.32 -30.45
C SER A 141 -27.12 -10.96 -30.15
N GLN A 142 -28.19 -10.59 -30.86
CA GLN A 142 -28.85 -9.29 -30.75
C GLN A 142 -30.02 -9.25 -29.75
N GLU A 143 -30.46 -10.40 -29.25
CA GLU A 143 -31.51 -10.51 -28.23
C GLU A 143 -30.88 -10.90 -26.89
N GLY A 144 -31.27 -10.25 -25.79
CA GLY A 144 -30.69 -10.35 -24.43
C GLY A 144 -30.78 -11.71 -23.72
N SER A 145 -30.46 -12.79 -24.42
CA SER A 145 -30.40 -14.19 -23.95
C SER A 145 -29.03 -14.53 -23.35
N CYS A 146 -28.98 -15.60 -22.54
CA CYS A 146 -27.74 -16.10 -21.96
C CYS A 146 -26.73 -16.50 -23.05
N LYS A 147 -25.51 -15.97 -22.97
CA LYS A 147 -24.45 -16.22 -23.97
C LYS A 147 -24.05 -17.71 -24.00
N PRO A 148 -23.77 -18.28 -25.19
CA PRO A 148 -23.28 -19.65 -25.30
C PRO A 148 -21.90 -19.79 -24.68
N SER A 149 -21.65 -20.90 -23.99
CA SER A 149 -20.39 -21.14 -23.26
C SER A 149 -20.03 -22.61 -23.16
N LEU A 150 -18.75 -22.90 -22.92
CA LEU A 150 -18.22 -24.24 -22.66
C LEU A 150 -17.58 -24.27 -21.26
N ASN A 151 -17.86 -25.31 -20.49
CA ASN A 151 -17.16 -25.62 -19.25
C ASN A 151 -15.96 -26.52 -19.55
N VAL A 152 -14.77 -26.03 -19.28
CA VAL A 152 -13.50 -26.69 -19.62
C VAL A 152 -12.66 -26.86 -18.38
N THR A 153 -12.00 -28.01 -18.23
CA THR A 153 -10.99 -28.25 -17.21
C THR A 153 -9.68 -28.61 -17.88
N VAL A 154 -8.58 -28.01 -17.42
CA VAL A 154 -7.23 -28.31 -17.88
C VAL A 154 -6.43 -28.84 -16.69
N CYS A 155 -5.66 -29.92 -16.89
CA CYS A 155 -4.81 -30.47 -15.86
C CYS A 155 -3.50 -31.05 -16.41
N VAL A 156 -2.49 -31.06 -15.54
CA VAL A 156 -1.18 -31.68 -15.74
C VAL A 156 -0.90 -32.65 -14.58
N PRO A 157 -0.15 -33.73 -14.80
CA PRO A 157 0.12 -34.73 -13.77
C PRO A 157 1.04 -34.20 -12.65
N GLU A 158 1.95 -33.28 -12.99
CA GLU A 158 2.88 -32.60 -12.09
C GLU A 158 3.02 -31.13 -12.52
N PRO A 159 3.42 -30.21 -11.63
CA PRO A 159 3.65 -28.81 -12.00
C PRO A 159 4.65 -28.68 -13.15
N LEU A 160 4.36 -27.81 -14.14
CA LEU A 160 5.24 -27.60 -15.29
C LEU A 160 6.61 -27.04 -14.90
N LEU A 161 6.68 -26.33 -13.78
CA LEU A 161 7.87 -25.69 -13.24
C LEU A 161 8.08 -26.17 -11.81
N SER A 162 9.33 -26.49 -11.45
CA SER A 162 9.70 -26.69 -10.04
C SER A 162 9.54 -25.38 -9.26
N GLY A 163 9.41 -25.45 -7.92
CA GLY A 163 9.28 -24.25 -7.09
C GLY A 163 10.43 -23.24 -7.26
N VAL A 164 11.65 -23.73 -7.50
CA VAL A 164 12.84 -22.90 -7.77
C VAL A 164 12.71 -22.22 -9.13
N GLN A 165 12.47 -23.00 -10.19
CA GLN A 165 12.28 -22.45 -11.54
C GLN A 165 11.14 -21.44 -11.57
N LEU A 166 10.01 -21.74 -10.93
CA LEU A 166 8.87 -20.83 -10.83
C LEU A 166 9.25 -19.55 -10.09
N SER A 167 10.12 -19.60 -9.07
CA SER A 167 10.54 -18.40 -8.32
C SER A 167 11.52 -17.52 -9.10
N GLU A 168 12.42 -18.12 -9.89
CA GLU A 168 13.48 -17.43 -10.63
C GLU A 168 13.05 -17.01 -12.05
N SER A 169 12.04 -17.68 -12.63
CA SER A 169 11.47 -17.32 -13.94
C SER A 169 10.60 -16.05 -13.87
N ASN A 170 10.38 -15.46 -15.03
CA ASN A 170 9.50 -14.31 -15.19
C ASN A 170 8.61 -14.45 -16.44
N LEU A 171 7.55 -13.66 -16.50
CA LEU A 171 6.67 -13.59 -17.66
C LEU A 171 6.67 -12.15 -18.17
N LEU A 172 7.21 -11.96 -19.37
CA LEU A 172 7.29 -10.67 -20.06
C LEU A 172 6.08 -10.50 -20.97
N LYS A 173 5.30 -9.44 -20.79
CA LYS A 173 4.16 -9.09 -21.63
C LYS A 173 4.54 -7.86 -22.42
N VAL A 174 4.53 -7.96 -23.74
CA VAL A 174 4.77 -6.83 -24.63
C VAL A 174 3.49 -6.51 -25.38
N THR A 175 2.97 -5.31 -25.19
CA THR A 175 1.75 -4.82 -25.83
C THR A 175 2.09 -3.68 -26.77
N VAL A 176 1.76 -3.88 -28.05
CA VAL A 176 1.82 -2.82 -29.06
C VAL A 176 0.40 -2.30 -29.25
N GLU A 177 0.16 -1.05 -28.86
CA GLU A 177 -1.17 -0.44 -28.90
C GLU A 177 -1.42 0.18 -30.28
N THR A 178 -1.07 1.46 -30.43
CA THR A 178 -1.40 2.27 -31.60
C THR A 178 -0.25 3.19 -31.97
N ALA A 179 0.03 3.32 -33.27
CA ALA A 179 0.86 4.36 -33.84
C ALA A 179 -0.01 5.52 -34.34
N TYR A 180 0.23 6.72 -33.84
CA TYR A 180 -0.51 7.95 -34.16
C TYR A 180 0.27 8.85 -35.10
N SER A 181 -0.45 9.72 -35.82
CA SER A 181 0.14 10.65 -36.78
C SER A 181 0.97 9.92 -37.86
N VAL A 182 0.43 8.81 -38.38
CA VAL A 182 1.10 7.98 -39.41
C VAL A 182 1.14 8.70 -40.77
N PRO A 183 2.14 8.43 -41.63
CA PRO A 183 2.28 9.11 -42.93
C PRO A 183 1.05 8.97 -43.83
N GLU A 184 0.68 10.03 -44.56
CA GLU A 184 -0.53 10.02 -45.40
C GLU A 184 -0.52 8.94 -46.50
N VAL A 185 0.68 8.56 -46.97
CA VAL A 185 0.93 7.55 -48.00
C VAL A 185 0.52 6.14 -47.55
N TRP A 186 0.21 5.94 -46.26
CA TRP A 186 -0.37 4.70 -45.75
C TRP A 186 -1.84 4.49 -46.16
N ASN A 187 -2.44 5.42 -46.91
CA ASN A 187 -3.73 5.15 -47.54
C ASN A 187 -3.64 3.95 -48.50
N PRO A 188 -4.58 2.99 -48.48
CA PRO A 188 -4.71 2.05 -49.58
C PRO A 188 -5.02 2.87 -50.85
N VAL A 189 -4.11 2.88 -51.81
CA VAL A 189 -4.38 3.46 -53.13
C VAL A 189 -5.58 2.71 -53.69
N SER A 190 -6.68 3.43 -53.95
CA SER A 190 -7.90 2.90 -54.50
C SER A 190 -7.62 2.11 -55.79
N GLY A 191 -7.56 0.78 -55.67
CA GLY A 191 -7.68 -0.16 -56.78
C GLY A 191 -6.41 -0.63 -57.50
N SER A 192 -5.18 -0.50 -56.97
CA SER A 192 -3.99 -0.99 -57.71
C SER A 192 -2.87 -1.71 -56.93
N GLY A 193 -3.01 -1.97 -55.62
CA GLY A 193 -1.99 -2.69 -54.85
C GLY A 193 -2.57 -3.81 -53.96
N PRO A 194 -1.78 -4.86 -53.62
CA PRO A 194 -2.16 -5.82 -52.60
C PRO A 194 -2.41 -5.10 -51.26
N PRO A 195 -3.34 -5.58 -50.42
CA PRO A 195 -3.56 -4.99 -49.11
C PRO A 195 -2.24 -4.95 -48.33
N SER A 196 -1.92 -3.80 -47.74
CA SER A 196 -0.69 -3.62 -46.97
C SER A 196 -0.89 -4.08 -45.54
N SER A 197 0.03 -4.88 -45.02
CA SER A 197 0.07 -5.25 -43.60
C SER A 197 1.07 -4.38 -42.86
N TYR A 198 0.64 -3.75 -41.78
CA TYR A 198 1.51 -2.97 -40.90
C TYR A 198 2.04 -3.88 -39.80
N VAL A 199 3.36 -3.83 -39.60
CA VAL A 199 4.09 -4.75 -38.73
C VAL A 199 4.93 -3.95 -37.75
N ALA A 200 4.85 -4.30 -36.47
CA ALA A 200 5.81 -3.89 -35.47
C ALA A 200 6.61 -5.13 -35.00
N ALA A 201 7.89 -4.97 -34.72
CA ALA A 201 8.77 -6.06 -34.30
C ALA A 201 9.77 -5.61 -33.24
N LEU A 202 10.05 -6.48 -32.27
CA LEU A 202 11.16 -6.30 -31.34
C LEU A 202 11.77 -7.65 -30.97
N GLN A 203 13.03 -7.64 -30.55
CA GLN A 203 13.72 -8.86 -30.12
C GLN A 203 13.69 -8.95 -28.60
N VAL A 204 13.59 -10.16 -28.03
CA VAL A 204 13.70 -10.38 -26.57
C VAL A 204 14.51 -11.64 -26.28
N PRO A 205 15.36 -11.66 -25.24
CA PRO A 205 16.05 -12.88 -24.81
C PRO A 205 15.07 -13.77 -24.04
N LEU A 206 14.80 -14.99 -24.51
CA LEU A 206 13.99 -15.96 -23.77
C LEU A 206 14.83 -16.78 -22.79
N THR A 207 16.07 -17.08 -23.19
CA THR A 207 17.10 -17.78 -22.41
C THR A 207 18.47 -17.10 -22.65
N ALA A 208 19.54 -17.57 -22.01
CA ALA A 208 20.89 -17.04 -22.26
C ALA A 208 21.37 -17.16 -23.72
N GLU A 209 20.89 -18.16 -24.46
CA GLU A 209 21.36 -18.47 -25.82
C GLU A 209 20.32 -18.19 -26.91
N LYS A 210 19.04 -18.05 -26.54
CA LYS A 210 17.93 -17.92 -27.48
C LYS A 210 17.31 -16.52 -27.43
N GLU A 211 17.50 -15.77 -28.51
CA GLU A 211 16.76 -14.56 -28.80
C GLU A 211 15.53 -14.86 -29.66
N GLN A 212 14.41 -14.21 -29.36
CA GLN A 212 13.16 -14.36 -30.08
C GLN A 212 12.71 -13.01 -30.63
N VAL A 213 12.45 -12.97 -31.94
CA VAL A 213 11.77 -11.83 -32.56
C VAL A 213 10.26 -11.95 -32.32
N LEU A 214 9.68 -10.95 -31.66
CA LEU A 214 8.24 -10.81 -31.44
C LEU A 214 7.66 -9.99 -32.59
N MET A 215 6.72 -10.57 -33.33
CA MET A 215 6.11 -9.95 -34.51
C MET A 215 4.65 -9.60 -34.24
N PHE A 216 4.29 -8.32 -34.42
CA PHE A 216 2.94 -7.80 -34.29
C PHE A 216 2.43 -7.43 -35.69
N SER A 217 1.82 -8.41 -36.36
CA SER A 217 1.26 -8.27 -37.70
C SER A 217 -0.19 -7.79 -37.70
N ASN A 218 -0.70 -7.36 -38.86
CA ASN A 218 -2.10 -6.99 -39.08
C ASN A 218 -2.57 -5.73 -38.34
N GLY A 219 -1.71 -4.71 -38.25
CA GLY A 219 -2.14 -3.40 -37.76
C GLY A 219 -3.31 -2.86 -38.60
N LEU A 220 -4.34 -2.33 -37.94
CA LEU A 220 -5.53 -1.80 -38.60
C LEU A 220 -5.41 -0.29 -38.76
N LEU A 221 -5.43 0.19 -40.01
CA LEU A 221 -5.48 1.62 -40.30
C LEU A 221 -6.87 2.19 -39.97
N LYS A 222 -6.92 3.15 -39.05
CA LYS A 222 -8.11 3.91 -38.67
C LYS A 222 -8.00 5.35 -39.18
N VAL A 223 -9.12 5.89 -39.65
CA VAL A 223 -9.21 7.26 -40.17
C VAL A 223 -9.31 8.24 -38.99
N GLY A 224 -8.87 9.50 -39.20
CA GLY A 224 -9.00 10.54 -38.19
C GLY A 224 -10.45 10.94 -37.91
N GLY A 225 -10.75 11.40 -36.69
CA GLY A 225 -12.08 11.85 -36.24
C GLY A 225 -12.83 10.86 -35.35
N GLU A 226 -12.33 9.62 -35.20
CA GLU A 226 -12.89 8.62 -34.30
C GLU A 226 -12.05 8.54 -33.02
N SER A 227 -12.63 8.91 -31.86
CA SER A 227 -11.98 8.74 -30.56
C SER A 227 -11.95 7.26 -30.14
N GLU A 228 -10.97 6.88 -29.31
CA GLU A 228 -10.86 5.51 -28.84
C GLU A 228 -11.81 5.25 -27.67
N PRO A 229 -12.54 4.12 -27.67
CA PRO A 229 -13.44 3.78 -26.58
C PRO A 229 -12.64 3.48 -25.31
N MET A 230 -13.13 3.91 -24.15
CA MET A 230 -12.53 3.53 -22.86
C MET A 230 -12.65 2.02 -22.62
N GLY A 231 -11.59 1.41 -22.07
CA GLY A 231 -11.57 -0.02 -21.76
C GLY A 231 -11.36 -0.92 -22.99
N ARG A 232 -10.52 -0.50 -23.93
CA ARG A 232 -10.12 -1.32 -25.10
C ARG A 232 -9.54 -2.66 -24.64
N LEU A 233 -9.90 -3.75 -25.30
CA LEU A 233 -9.44 -5.09 -24.97
C LEU A 233 -8.14 -5.43 -25.73
N ARG A 234 -7.23 -6.17 -25.08
CA ARG A 234 -6.00 -6.67 -25.72
C ARG A 234 -6.30 -7.89 -26.58
N LYS A 235 -5.64 -8.03 -27.72
CA LYS A 235 -5.81 -9.14 -28.66
C LYS A 235 -4.66 -10.14 -28.58
N TRP A 236 -4.98 -11.39 -28.93
CA TRP A 236 -3.97 -12.44 -29.15
C TRP A 236 -3.16 -12.18 -30.44
N PRO A 237 -1.88 -12.59 -30.49
CA PRO A 237 -1.01 -12.42 -31.65
C PRO A 237 -1.22 -13.51 -32.73
N LEU A 238 -2.47 -13.94 -32.94
CA LEU A 238 -2.83 -15.06 -33.82
C LEU A 238 -3.45 -14.64 -35.17
N GLY A 239 -3.57 -13.34 -35.44
CA GLY A 239 -4.16 -12.82 -36.68
C GLY A 239 -5.63 -13.24 -36.88
N PRO A 240 -6.14 -13.31 -38.13
CA PRO A 240 -7.56 -13.57 -38.42
C PRO A 240 -7.99 -15.04 -38.29
N LEU A 241 -7.21 -15.89 -37.60
CA LEU A 241 -7.52 -17.31 -37.39
C LEU A 241 -8.71 -17.53 -36.45
N LEU A 242 -9.03 -16.53 -35.63
CA LEU A 242 -10.07 -16.58 -34.59
C LEU A 242 -11.31 -15.81 -35.00
N ALA A 243 -12.48 -16.29 -34.57
CA ALA A 243 -13.74 -15.56 -34.63
C ALA A 243 -13.58 -14.14 -34.05
N PRO A 244 -14.27 -13.11 -34.58
CA PRO A 244 -14.04 -11.71 -34.19
C PRO A 244 -14.09 -11.45 -32.68
N GLY A 245 -15.03 -12.08 -31.96
CA GLY A 245 -15.13 -11.95 -30.50
C GLY A 245 -14.09 -12.75 -29.72
N ALA A 246 -13.51 -13.79 -30.33
CA ALA A 246 -12.50 -14.64 -29.72
C ALA A 246 -11.08 -14.04 -29.86
N GLN A 247 -10.88 -12.99 -30.66
CA GLN A 247 -9.55 -12.39 -30.85
C GLN A 247 -9.01 -11.73 -29.57
N PHE A 248 -9.85 -11.47 -28.57
CA PHE A 248 -9.49 -10.77 -27.34
C PHE A 248 -9.03 -11.72 -26.23
N ILE A 249 -8.08 -11.24 -25.42
CA ILE A 249 -7.59 -11.91 -24.22
C ILE A 249 -8.64 -11.70 -23.11
N PRO A 250 -9.20 -12.77 -22.52
CA PRO A 250 -10.23 -12.65 -21.49
C PRO A 250 -9.75 -11.86 -20.26
N GLY A 251 -10.53 -10.86 -19.84
CA GLY A 251 -10.28 -10.11 -18.61
C GLY A 251 -9.11 -9.13 -18.65
N VAL A 252 -8.52 -8.88 -19.83
CA VAL A 252 -7.39 -7.95 -19.98
C VAL A 252 -7.78 -6.74 -20.82
N SER A 253 -7.92 -5.59 -20.16
CA SER A 253 -8.11 -4.28 -20.79
C SER A 253 -6.81 -3.48 -20.86
N MET A 254 -6.76 -2.52 -21.76
CA MET A 254 -5.76 -1.46 -21.74
C MET A 254 -6.14 -0.42 -20.69
N GLU A 255 -5.20 -0.12 -19.80
CA GLU A 255 -5.30 0.96 -18.83
C GLU A 255 -4.30 2.04 -19.22
N GLY A 256 -4.80 3.20 -19.61
CA GLY A 256 -3.97 4.35 -19.95
C GLY A 256 -3.61 5.12 -18.69
N ASP A 257 -2.35 5.48 -18.57
CA ASP A 257 -1.90 6.46 -17.58
C ASP A 257 -2.09 7.87 -18.15
N PRO A 258 -2.25 8.91 -17.30
CA PRO A 258 -2.17 10.29 -17.77
C PRO A 258 -0.84 10.52 -18.51
N ILE A 259 -0.86 11.33 -19.58
CA ILE A 259 0.30 11.60 -20.46
C ILE A 259 1.58 11.94 -19.68
N GLU A 260 1.46 12.69 -18.58
CA GLU A 260 2.58 13.15 -17.74
C GLU A 260 3.23 12.02 -16.89
N MET A 261 2.53 10.90 -16.72
CA MET A 261 2.96 9.73 -15.93
C MET A 261 3.53 8.61 -16.78
N GLU A 262 3.48 8.74 -18.11
CA GLU A 262 4.06 7.77 -19.03
C GLU A 262 5.61 7.84 -19.03
N ASP A 263 6.24 6.76 -19.47
CA ASP A 263 7.71 6.59 -19.54
C ASP A 263 8.31 6.95 -20.92
N GLY A 264 7.49 7.48 -21.84
CA GLY A 264 7.86 7.75 -23.24
C GLY A 264 8.44 9.14 -23.51
N ASP A 265 8.66 9.45 -24.80
CA ASP A 265 9.27 10.70 -25.27
C ASP A 265 8.32 11.92 -25.21
N LEU A 266 7.01 11.68 -25.23
CA LEU A 266 5.97 12.70 -25.46
C LEU A 266 5.13 12.97 -24.20
N THR A 267 5.82 13.31 -23.10
CA THR A 267 5.19 13.49 -21.78
C THR A 267 5.19 14.95 -21.30
N SER A 268 5.76 15.87 -22.07
CA SER A 268 5.85 17.28 -21.65
C SER A 268 4.50 17.99 -21.79
N ILE A 269 4.35 19.12 -21.09
CA ILE A 269 3.14 19.97 -21.20
C ILE A 269 2.94 20.45 -22.65
N GLU A 270 4.03 20.68 -23.39
CA GLU A 270 4.01 21.11 -24.80
C GLU A 270 3.53 20.00 -25.74
N ASP A 271 3.82 18.73 -25.41
CA ASP A 271 3.39 17.58 -26.22
C ASP A 271 1.89 17.28 -26.07
N ARG A 272 1.25 17.78 -25.01
CA ARG A 272 -0.15 17.47 -24.69
C ARG A 272 -1.11 17.89 -25.80
N ASP A 273 -0.95 19.11 -26.31
CA ASP A 273 -1.83 19.64 -27.36
C ASP A 273 -1.62 18.87 -28.68
N PHE A 274 -0.36 18.55 -29.00
CA PHE A 274 -0.02 17.72 -30.14
C PHE A 274 -0.62 16.31 -30.03
N ARG A 275 -0.52 15.66 -28.87
CA ARG A 275 -1.09 14.33 -28.64
C ARG A 275 -2.61 14.35 -28.75
N ASN A 276 -3.28 15.31 -28.13
CA ASN A 276 -4.73 15.47 -28.23
C ASN A 276 -5.19 15.62 -29.69
N GLU A 277 -4.48 16.43 -30.48
CA GLU A 277 -4.77 16.59 -31.90
C GLU A 277 -4.52 15.29 -32.69
N ALA A 278 -3.39 14.62 -32.44
CA ALA A 278 -3.02 13.39 -33.14
C ALA A 278 -3.97 12.22 -32.82
N GLU A 279 -4.40 12.09 -31.57
CA GLU A 279 -5.30 11.03 -31.10
C GLU A 279 -6.75 11.27 -31.56
N ALA A 280 -7.19 12.52 -31.66
CA ALA A 280 -8.55 12.87 -32.09
C ALA A 280 -8.71 12.94 -33.61
N ASN A 281 -7.79 13.62 -34.30
CA ASN A 281 -8.03 14.11 -35.67
C ASN A 281 -7.14 13.46 -36.73
N LYS A 282 -6.01 12.85 -36.35
CA LYS A 282 -5.07 12.25 -37.32
C LYS A 282 -5.32 10.76 -37.51
N LYS A 283 -4.81 10.25 -38.63
CA LYS A 283 -4.83 8.81 -38.95
C LYS A 283 -3.92 8.06 -37.99
N ARG A 284 -4.25 6.80 -37.75
CA ARG A 284 -3.49 5.92 -36.85
C ARG A 284 -3.54 4.47 -37.29
N VAL A 285 -2.57 3.68 -36.87
CA VAL A 285 -2.57 2.22 -37.03
C VAL A 285 -2.62 1.57 -35.66
N SER A 286 -3.67 0.79 -35.40
CA SER A 286 -3.86 0.09 -34.12
C SER A 286 -3.64 -1.41 -34.28
N TRP A 287 -2.77 -1.97 -33.45
CA TRP A 287 -2.62 -3.41 -33.27
C TRP A 287 -3.44 -3.88 -32.08
N ASP A 288 -3.33 -3.18 -30.94
CA ASP A 288 -3.96 -3.52 -29.66
C ASP A 288 -3.66 -4.97 -29.25
N THR A 289 -2.44 -5.44 -29.50
CA THR A 289 -2.05 -6.86 -29.40
C THR A 289 -1.02 -7.06 -28.29
N GLU A 290 -1.22 -8.06 -27.44
CA GLU A 290 -0.29 -8.45 -26.38
C GLU A 290 0.39 -9.78 -26.74
N ARG A 291 1.72 -9.82 -26.65
CA ARG A 291 2.54 -11.03 -26.75
C ARG A 291 3.21 -11.29 -25.41
N ARG A 292 2.86 -12.42 -24.79
CA ARG A 292 3.44 -12.89 -23.51
C ARG A 292 4.61 -13.81 -23.79
N CYS A 293 5.73 -13.66 -23.10
CA CYS A 293 6.94 -14.43 -23.30
C CYS A 293 7.37 -15.05 -21.98
N PHE A 294 7.62 -16.36 -21.98
CA PHE A 294 8.18 -17.02 -20.80
C PHE A 294 9.70 -16.80 -20.78
N LEU A 295 10.21 -16.21 -19.70
CA LEU A 295 11.62 -16.00 -19.45
C LEU A 295 12.08 -16.98 -18.37
N ASP A 296 13.06 -17.82 -18.66
CA ASP A 296 13.72 -18.59 -17.62
C ASP A 296 14.63 -17.68 -16.77
N ALA A 297 15.27 -18.24 -15.74
CA ALA A 297 16.13 -17.49 -14.83
C ALA A 297 17.27 -16.78 -15.59
N ASP A 298 17.86 -17.47 -16.57
CA ASP A 298 18.98 -16.98 -17.36
C ASP A 298 18.56 -15.90 -18.38
N GLY A 299 17.37 -16.05 -18.97
CA GLY A 299 16.74 -15.08 -19.87
C GLY A 299 16.34 -13.81 -19.13
N ALA A 300 15.78 -13.93 -17.92
CA ALA A 300 15.50 -12.78 -17.06
C ALA A 300 16.79 -12.05 -16.67
N ALA A 301 17.85 -12.77 -16.30
CA ALA A 301 19.16 -12.19 -16.01
C ALA A 301 19.81 -11.54 -17.23
N CYS A 302 19.67 -12.15 -18.41
CA CYS A 302 20.13 -11.59 -19.68
C CYS A 302 19.38 -10.29 -20.01
N LEU A 303 18.05 -10.27 -19.86
CA LEU A 303 17.24 -9.07 -20.03
C LEU A 303 17.70 -7.96 -19.08
N THR A 304 17.87 -8.26 -17.79
CA THR A 304 18.38 -7.31 -16.79
C THR A 304 19.74 -6.74 -17.20
N ARG A 305 20.69 -7.60 -17.59
CA ARG A 305 22.02 -7.19 -18.03
C ARG A 305 21.95 -6.29 -19.26
N ARG A 306 21.16 -6.66 -20.26
CA ARG A 306 21.04 -5.91 -21.51
C ARG A 306 20.36 -4.56 -21.31
N ILE A 307 19.36 -4.45 -20.44
CA ILE A 307 18.78 -3.14 -20.06
C ILE A 307 19.83 -2.26 -19.35
N ALA A 308 20.66 -2.86 -18.50
CA ALA A 308 21.72 -2.12 -17.81
C ALA A 308 22.84 -1.65 -18.76
N GLU A 309 23.16 -2.45 -19.78
CA GLU A 309 24.14 -2.11 -20.82
C GLU A 309 23.58 -1.12 -21.85
N SER A 310 22.35 -1.33 -22.30
CA SER A 310 21.62 -0.54 -23.30
C SER A 310 20.20 -0.28 -22.82
N ARG A 311 19.96 0.94 -22.33
CA ARG A 311 18.64 1.36 -21.82
C ARG A 311 17.56 1.34 -22.90
N LEU A 312 17.95 1.69 -24.12
CA LEU A 312 17.05 1.85 -25.26
C LEU A 312 16.88 0.53 -25.99
N TRP A 313 15.64 0.10 -26.11
CA TRP A 313 15.26 -1.12 -26.81
C TRP A 313 14.61 -0.79 -28.16
N PRO A 314 15.19 -1.22 -29.29
CA PRO A 314 14.65 -0.90 -30.59
C PRO A 314 13.37 -1.69 -30.88
N VAL A 315 12.34 -0.98 -31.34
CA VAL A 315 11.10 -1.54 -31.85
C VAL A 315 10.92 -1.04 -33.28
N GLU A 316 11.05 -1.95 -34.22
CA GLU A 316 10.95 -1.66 -35.64
C GLU A 316 9.50 -1.62 -36.07
N VAL A 317 9.14 -0.64 -36.89
CA VAL A 317 7.81 -0.50 -37.49
C VAL A 317 7.98 -0.40 -38.99
N MET A 318 7.23 -1.20 -39.73
CA MET A 318 7.39 -1.34 -41.17
C MET A 318 6.07 -1.69 -41.86
N ARG A 319 6.04 -1.51 -43.17
CA ARG A 319 4.93 -1.91 -44.03
C ARG A 319 5.36 -3.06 -44.95
N SER A 320 4.62 -4.17 -44.89
CA SER A 320 4.88 -5.39 -45.66
C SER A 320 3.71 -5.72 -46.60
N PRO A 321 3.96 -6.19 -47.84
CA PRO A 321 2.91 -6.64 -48.75
C PRO A 321 2.23 -7.92 -48.25
N GLN A 322 0.90 -7.97 -48.21
CA GLN A 322 0.16 -9.15 -47.74
C GLN A 322 0.19 -10.27 -48.80
N VAL A 323 0.84 -11.41 -48.50
CA VAL A 323 0.82 -12.62 -49.34
C VAL A 323 -0.46 -13.41 -49.03
N GLY A 324 -1.28 -13.69 -50.03
CA GLY A 324 -2.54 -14.43 -49.86
C GLY A 324 -2.32 -15.88 -49.42
N ALA A 325 -2.99 -16.32 -48.36
CA ALA A 325 -2.95 -17.71 -47.89
C ALA A 325 -3.60 -18.65 -48.92
N THR A 326 -2.80 -19.46 -49.61
CA THR A 326 -3.30 -20.59 -50.41
C THR A 326 -3.39 -21.84 -49.54
N LYS A 327 -4.52 -22.55 -49.64
CA LYS A 327 -4.81 -23.78 -48.90
C LYS A 327 -3.83 -24.91 -49.29
N GLY A 328 -3.17 -25.48 -48.28
CA GLY A 328 -2.74 -26.89 -48.24
C GLY A 328 -1.69 -27.32 -49.25
N GLY A 329 -0.41 -27.34 -48.84
CA GLY A 329 0.65 -28.03 -49.57
C GLY A 329 1.97 -27.99 -48.80
N LYS A 330 2.61 -29.16 -48.66
CA LYS A 330 3.89 -29.46 -48.00
C LYS A 330 4.90 -28.29 -47.96
N ALA A 331 5.51 -28.09 -46.79
CA ALA A 331 6.69 -27.25 -46.60
C ALA A 331 7.82 -27.67 -47.55
N GLY A 332 7.92 -26.94 -48.66
CA GLY A 332 9.06 -26.94 -49.56
C GLY A 332 10.16 -26.07 -48.95
N LYS A 333 11.37 -26.61 -48.96
CA LYS A 333 12.60 -25.96 -48.54
C LYS A 333 12.95 -24.85 -49.54
N ASP A 334 12.53 -23.61 -49.28
CA ASP A 334 12.81 -22.49 -50.19
C ASP A 334 13.88 -21.54 -49.67
N LYS A 335 14.79 -21.23 -50.59
CA LYS A 335 15.86 -20.24 -50.51
C LYS A 335 15.26 -18.84 -50.36
N GLY A 336 15.94 -17.98 -49.61
CA GLY A 336 15.52 -16.61 -49.34
C GLY A 336 15.29 -15.80 -50.62
N ASP A 337 14.03 -15.42 -50.84
CA ASP A 337 13.69 -14.19 -51.56
C ASP A 337 13.47 -13.12 -50.49
N GLU A 338 14.31 -12.07 -50.53
CA GLU A 338 14.19 -10.90 -49.66
C GLU A 338 12.81 -10.26 -49.86
N THR A 339 11.97 -10.33 -48.83
CA THR A 339 10.69 -9.64 -48.83
C THR A 339 10.99 -8.15 -48.77
N GLN A 340 10.70 -7.41 -49.85
CA GLN A 340 11.01 -5.97 -49.92
C GLN A 340 10.23 -5.20 -48.84
N LEU A 341 10.91 -4.85 -47.75
CA LEU A 341 10.37 -4.04 -46.65
C LEU A 341 10.23 -2.59 -47.12
N SER A 342 9.07 -1.97 -46.85
CA SER A 342 8.81 -0.56 -47.15
C SER A 342 8.51 0.22 -45.88
N PHE A 343 8.78 1.52 -45.85
CA PHE A 343 8.57 2.38 -44.67
C PHE A 343 9.21 1.82 -43.39
N HIS A 344 10.50 1.49 -43.43
CA HIS A 344 11.19 0.93 -42.26
C HIS A 344 11.59 2.04 -41.29
N GLY A 345 11.01 2.01 -40.09
CA GLY A 345 11.30 2.93 -38.99
C GLY A 345 11.58 2.20 -37.69
N VAL A 346 12.08 2.93 -36.71
CA VAL A 346 12.44 2.41 -35.38
C VAL A 346 12.02 3.40 -34.28
N ALA A 347 11.41 2.86 -33.24
CA ALA A 347 11.16 3.54 -31.97
C ALA A 347 12.10 2.97 -30.91
N TYR A 348 12.64 3.81 -30.03
CA TYR A 348 13.54 3.39 -28.96
C TYR A 348 12.80 3.44 -27.62
N VAL A 349 12.49 2.27 -27.07
CA VAL A 349 11.76 2.15 -25.80
C VAL A 349 12.77 2.17 -24.65
N ASP A 350 12.66 3.13 -23.74
CA ASP A 350 13.49 3.14 -22.53
C ASP A 350 12.99 2.08 -21.54
N MET A 351 13.73 0.97 -21.42
CA MET A 351 13.41 -0.10 -20.47
C MET A 351 14.07 0.11 -19.09
N ALA A 352 14.90 1.14 -18.89
CA ALA A 352 15.58 1.40 -17.63
C ALA A 352 14.64 1.43 -16.41
N PRO A 353 13.39 1.94 -16.49
CA PRO A 353 12.50 1.93 -15.32
C PRO A 353 12.16 0.54 -14.79
N LEU A 354 12.29 -0.53 -15.59
CA LEU A 354 12.11 -1.91 -15.12
C LEU A 354 13.20 -2.38 -14.16
N LEU A 355 14.35 -1.68 -14.11
CA LEU A 355 15.42 -1.94 -13.15
C LEU A 355 15.19 -1.25 -11.80
N TYR A 356 14.14 -0.43 -11.65
CA TYR A 356 13.84 0.17 -10.36
C TYR A 356 13.28 -0.85 -9.36
N PRO A 357 13.65 -0.77 -8.07
CA PRO A 357 13.12 -1.67 -7.05
C PRO A 357 11.60 -1.74 -7.05
N GLY A 358 11.06 -2.90 -7.41
CA GLY A 358 9.64 -3.19 -7.48
C GLY A 358 8.89 -2.68 -8.70
N ALA A 359 9.56 -2.03 -9.65
CA ALA A 359 8.95 -1.68 -10.91
C ALA A 359 8.69 -2.94 -11.75
N ARG A 360 7.54 -2.95 -12.43
CA ARG A 360 7.06 -4.11 -13.19
C ARG A 360 6.50 -3.73 -14.55
N ARG A 361 6.40 -2.45 -14.86
CA ARG A 361 5.72 -1.95 -16.06
C ARG A 361 6.41 -0.69 -16.52
N VAL A 362 6.58 -0.61 -17.83
CA VAL A 362 6.96 0.59 -18.58
C VAL A 362 5.90 0.79 -19.65
N ARG A 363 5.33 1.98 -19.74
CA ARG A 363 4.38 2.31 -20.81
C ARG A 363 4.58 3.75 -21.25
N GLY A 364 4.69 3.96 -22.55
CA GLY A 364 4.81 5.32 -23.05
C GLY A 364 4.59 5.48 -24.55
N ALA A 365 4.52 6.74 -24.95
CA ALA A 365 4.49 7.18 -26.34
C ALA A 365 5.92 7.45 -26.84
N TYR A 366 6.40 6.65 -27.78
CA TYR A 366 7.77 6.71 -28.31
C TYR A 366 7.77 7.21 -29.75
N ARG A 367 8.66 8.15 -30.07
CA ARG A 367 8.77 8.72 -31.42
C ARG A 367 9.37 7.70 -32.40
N LEU A 368 8.86 7.69 -33.63
CA LEU A 368 9.38 6.86 -34.71
C LEU A 368 10.39 7.65 -35.56
N TYR A 369 11.54 7.04 -35.77
CA TYR A 369 12.64 7.56 -36.59
C TYR A 369 12.84 6.69 -37.83
N PRO A 370 13.41 7.24 -38.92
CA PRO A 370 13.90 6.41 -40.03
C PRO A 370 14.90 5.37 -39.53
N PHE A 371 14.79 4.14 -40.04
CA PHE A 371 15.72 3.08 -39.72
C PHE A 371 17.04 3.26 -40.50
N TYR A 372 18.16 3.12 -39.79
CA TYR A 372 19.51 3.04 -40.34
C TYR A 372 20.32 1.98 -39.57
N ASP A 373 21.01 1.08 -40.28
CA ASP A 373 21.82 0.01 -39.64
C ASP A 373 22.91 0.56 -38.71
N SER A 374 23.48 1.72 -39.04
CA SER A 374 24.48 2.40 -38.21
C SER A 374 23.93 2.85 -36.85
N ASP A 375 22.66 3.26 -36.80
CA ASP A 375 22.06 3.84 -35.60
C ASP A 375 21.69 2.79 -34.57
N LEU A 376 21.28 1.60 -35.02
CA LEU A 376 21.08 0.44 -34.16
C LEU A 376 22.35 0.09 -33.40
N LEU A 377 23.48 -0.04 -34.11
CA LEU A 377 24.76 -0.42 -33.50
C LEU A 377 25.27 0.62 -32.50
N VAL A 378 25.01 1.92 -32.73
CA VAL A 378 25.47 3.00 -31.84
C VAL A 378 24.54 3.21 -30.65
N LYS A 379 23.21 3.20 -30.85
CA LYS A 379 22.23 3.46 -29.78
C LYS A 379 21.92 2.25 -28.91
N SER A 380 22.23 1.04 -29.39
CA SER A 380 22.15 -0.21 -28.60
C SER A 380 23.50 -0.68 -28.02
N ALA A 381 24.57 0.12 -28.17
CA ALA A 381 25.89 -0.19 -27.64
C ALA A 381 25.96 -0.08 -26.11
N PRO A 382 26.84 -0.85 -25.44
CA PRO A 382 27.05 -0.76 -24.00
C PRO A 382 27.51 0.63 -23.58
N ILE A 383 26.95 1.13 -22.47
CA ILE A 383 27.38 2.39 -21.84
C ILE A 383 28.89 2.36 -21.52
N GLY A 384 29.69 3.17 -22.22
CA GLY A 384 31.12 3.36 -21.94
C GLY A 384 32.10 3.00 -23.05
N THR A 385 31.64 2.55 -24.22
CA THR A 385 32.50 2.51 -25.42
C THR A 385 32.67 3.92 -25.99
N ASP A 386 33.88 4.46 -25.96
CA ASP A 386 34.25 5.70 -26.66
C ASP A 386 33.78 5.61 -28.13
N SER A 387 32.82 6.44 -28.49
CA SER A 387 32.18 6.55 -29.81
C SER A 387 33.12 7.06 -30.92
N VAL A 388 34.44 6.96 -30.73
CA VAL A 388 35.45 7.57 -31.61
C VAL A 388 36.23 6.54 -32.46
N THR A 389 36.06 5.24 -32.27
CA THR A 389 36.90 4.25 -33.01
C THR A 389 36.17 3.04 -33.60
N LEU A 390 34.93 3.21 -34.09
CA LEU A 390 34.30 2.21 -34.96
C LEU A 390 33.83 2.83 -36.28
N VAL A 391 34.83 2.90 -37.18
CA VAL A 391 34.74 2.74 -38.63
C VAL A 391 34.03 3.84 -39.42
N GLU A 392 34.83 4.85 -39.78
CA GLU A 392 34.84 5.43 -41.12
C GLU A 392 35.00 4.30 -42.17
N THR A 393 33.88 3.73 -42.60
CA THR A 393 33.77 3.23 -43.97
C THR A 393 32.58 3.95 -44.56
N GLU A 394 32.86 4.86 -45.48
CA GLU A 394 31.89 5.41 -46.42
C GLU A 394 31.35 4.26 -47.30
N GLN A 395 30.50 3.40 -46.74
CA GLN A 395 29.48 2.75 -47.54
C GLN A 395 28.40 3.82 -47.76
N GLN A 396 28.12 4.14 -49.02
CA GLN A 396 27.06 5.07 -49.41
C GLN A 396 25.78 4.73 -48.63
N GLN A 397 25.47 5.52 -47.58
CA GLN A 397 24.26 5.34 -46.79
C GLN A 397 23.07 5.45 -47.75
N GLN A 398 22.37 4.34 -47.92
CA GLN A 398 21.15 4.30 -48.70
C GLN A 398 20.12 5.15 -47.94
N VAL A 399 19.79 6.32 -48.48
CA VAL A 399 18.86 7.25 -47.82
C VAL A 399 17.49 6.59 -47.72
N ASN A 400 17.04 6.30 -46.50
CA ASN A 400 15.72 5.74 -46.22
C ASN A 400 14.66 6.85 -46.34
N THR A 401 14.37 7.27 -47.57
CA THR A 401 13.42 8.36 -47.87
C THR A 401 12.00 8.05 -47.43
N GLU A 402 11.60 6.76 -47.43
CA GLU A 402 10.28 6.34 -46.94
C GLU A 402 10.19 6.41 -45.42
N GLY A 403 11.23 5.98 -44.70
CA GLY A 403 11.31 6.09 -43.24
C GLY A 403 11.35 7.54 -42.74
N GLN A 404 11.92 8.47 -43.52
CA GLN A 404 11.94 9.89 -43.18
C GLN A 404 10.53 10.48 -43.01
N MET A 405 9.53 9.90 -43.68
CA MET A 405 8.13 10.32 -43.56
C MET A 405 7.56 10.17 -42.14
N TYR A 406 8.11 9.27 -41.31
CA TYR A 406 7.73 9.17 -39.90
C TYR A 406 8.13 10.42 -39.13
N ALA A 407 9.35 10.91 -39.35
CA ALA A 407 9.84 12.13 -38.71
C ALA A 407 9.05 13.36 -39.18
N ASP A 408 8.79 13.47 -40.48
CA ASP A 408 8.03 14.57 -41.07
C ASP A 408 6.58 14.62 -40.54
N SER A 409 5.98 13.44 -40.32
CA SER A 409 4.62 13.31 -39.79
C SER A 409 4.56 13.35 -38.25
N ARG A 410 5.72 13.45 -37.57
CA ARG A 410 5.87 13.30 -36.11
C ARG A 410 5.16 12.04 -35.58
N THR A 411 5.32 10.92 -36.29
CA THR A 411 4.68 9.66 -35.90
C THR A 411 5.25 9.17 -34.57
N TYR A 412 4.38 8.65 -33.70
CA TYR A 412 4.79 8.00 -32.45
C TYR A 412 3.94 6.76 -32.22
N ILE A 413 4.46 5.81 -31.44
CA ILE A 413 3.82 4.55 -31.11
C ILE A 413 3.71 4.37 -29.60
N ILE A 414 2.55 3.90 -29.14
CA ILE A 414 2.35 3.55 -27.73
C ILE A 414 2.69 2.07 -27.53
N ILE A 415 3.63 1.82 -26.62
CA ILE A 415 4.11 0.48 -26.27
C ILE A 415 4.08 0.32 -24.76
N GLU A 416 3.59 -0.83 -24.30
CA GLU A 416 3.67 -1.25 -22.91
C GLU A 416 4.52 -2.52 -22.79
N ILE A 417 5.42 -2.53 -21.83
CA ILE A 417 6.27 -3.66 -21.47
C ILE A 417 6.05 -3.93 -19.98
N ALA A 418 5.51 -5.11 -19.66
CA ALA A 418 5.18 -5.49 -18.30
C ALA A 418 5.80 -6.84 -17.93
N LEU A 419 6.17 -6.99 -16.66
CA LEU A 419 6.71 -8.20 -16.08
C LEU A 419 5.81 -8.64 -14.93
N GLU A 420 5.59 -9.94 -14.79
CA GLU A 420 4.82 -10.48 -13.66
C GLU A 420 5.54 -10.20 -12.31
N LYS A 421 6.88 -10.34 -12.31
CA LYS A 421 7.74 -10.00 -11.18
C LYS A 421 8.69 -8.87 -11.54
N SER A 422 9.02 -8.02 -10.57
CA SER A 422 10.03 -6.99 -10.76
C SER A 422 11.42 -7.61 -10.95
N LEU A 423 12.20 -7.12 -11.93
CA LEU A 423 13.58 -7.58 -12.13
C LEU A 423 14.45 -7.29 -10.90
N VAL A 424 14.20 -6.14 -10.27
CA VAL A 424 14.81 -5.76 -8.99
C VAL A 424 13.74 -5.81 -7.92
N PRO A 425 13.79 -6.77 -6.96
CA PRO A 425 12.80 -6.84 -5.88
C PRO A 425 12.90 -5.60 -4.98
N LYS A 426 11.75 -5.14 -4.45
CA LYS A 426 11.78 -4.16 -3.36
C LYS A 426 12.45 -4.80 -2.15
N ARG A 427 13.31 -4.04 -1.46
CA ARG A 427 13.81 -4.46 -0.14
C ARG A 427 12.61 -4.69 0.77
N SER A 428 12.62 -5.81 1.50
CA SER A 428 11.50 -6.11 2.38
C SER A 428 11.50 -5.12 3.55
N PRO A 429 10.32 -4.68 4.03
CA PRO A 429 10.22 -3.86 5.24
C PRO A 429 10.89 -4.54 6.45
N GLU A 430 10.93 -5.88 6.49
CA GLU A 430 11.53 -6.68 7.56
C GLU A 430 13.07 -6.57 7.57
N GLU A 431 13.72 -6.64 6.41
CA GLU A 431 15.16 -6.46 6.27
C GLU A 431 15.58 -5.02 6.62
N LEU A 432 14.80 -4.04 6.16
CA LEU A 432 15.03 -2.63 6.45
C LEU A 432 14.83 -2.36 7.95
N ALA A 433 13.72 -2.85 8.54
CA ALA A 433 13.46 -2.75 9.97
C ALA A 433 14.55 -3.42 10.81
N LYS A 434 15.10 -4.56 10.36
CA LYS A 434 16.21 -5.23 11.07
C LYS A 434 17.48 -4.38 11.08
N ARG A 435 17.87 -3.80 9.95
CA ARG A 435 19.02 -2.89 9.87
C ARG A 435 18.79 -1.61 10.65
N VAL A 436 17.59 -1.04 10.57
CA VAL A 436 17.18 0.13 11.35
C VAL A 436 17.19 -0.18 12.85
N MET A 437 16.76 -1.38 13.26
CA MET A 437 16.89 -1.85 14.63
C MET A 437 18.36 -1.99 15.06
N GLU A 438 19.25 -2.43 14.18
CA GLU A 438 20.69 -2.47 14.46
C GLU A 438 21.29 -1.06 14.64
N LEU A 439 20.74 -0.05 13.96
CA LEU A 439 21.09 1.37 14.15
C LEU A 439 20.53 1.96 15.47
N ILE A 440 19.53 1.30 16.08
CA ILE A 440 18.85 1.74 17.31
C ILE A 440 19.38 0.92 18.51
N PRO A 441 20.28 1.48 19.35
CA PRO A 441 20.73 0.80 20.57
C PRO A 441 19.54 0.34 21.44
N PRO A 442 19.59 -0.89 21.99
CA PRO A 442 18.48 -1.47 22.75
C PRO A 442 18.13 -0.62 23.98
N ARG A 443 16.83 -0.55 24.28
CA ARG A 443 16.29 0.27 25.37
C ARG A 443 16.88 -0.18 26.71
N ALA A 444 17.49 0.74 27.46
CA ALA A 444 17.85 0.48 28.86
C ALA A 444 16.55 0.20 29.66
N PRO A 445 16.52 -0.84 30.51
CA PRO A 445 15.33 -1.14 31.29
C PRO A 445 14.96 0.06 32.15
N LEU A 446 13.68 0.44 32.12
CA LEU A 446 13.16 1.57 32.88
C LEU A 446 13.42 1.38 34.38
N PRO A 447 13.85 2.43 35.12
CA PRO A 447 13.87 2.39 36.56
C PRO A 447 12.44 2.21 37.11
N ARG A 448 12.30 1.30 38.09
CA ARG A 448 11.01 0.87 38.64
C ARG A 448 10.34 2.01 39.44
N ARG A 449 9.06 2.31 39.16
CA ARG A 449 8.28 3.38 39.83
C ARG A 449 7.65 2.88 41.15
N PRO A 450 7.93 3.49 42.32
CA PRO A 450 7.34 3.10 43.62
C PRO A 450 5.86 3.46 43.81
N ALA A 451 5.29 4.34 42.98
CA ALA A 451 3.92 4.87 43.15
C ALA A 451 2.79 3.83 43.00
N GLY A 452 2.97 2.79 42.17
CA GLY A 452 1.95 1.73 42.00
C GLY A 452 1.80 0.88 43.27
N ALA A 453 2.92 0.59 43.94
CA ALA A 453 2.94 -0.20 45.17
C ALA A 453 2.17 0.49 46.31
N GLU A 454 2.21 1.83 46.40
CA GLU A 454 1.47 2.60 47.39
C GLU A 454 -0.05 2.59 47.11
N ARG A 455 -0.45 2.80 45.85
CA ARG A 455 -1.87 2.77 45.44
C ARG A 455 -2.52 1.41 45.69
N ALA A 456 -1.83 0.32 45.38
CA ALA A 456 -2.33 -1.04 45.64
C ALA A 456 -2.58 -1.30 47.14
N VAL A 457 -1.76 -0.73 48.03
CA VAL A 457 -1.93 -0.85 49.48
C VAL A 457 -3.11 -0.01 49.98
N GLN A 458 -3.24 1.22 49.50
CA GLN A 458 -4.38 2.08 49.88
C GLN A 458 -5.72 1.45 49.48
N GLU A 459 -5.80 0.84 48.30
CA GLU A 459 -7.01 0.16 47.83
C GLU A 459 -7.33 -1.08 48.67
N TYR A 460 -6.32 -1.87 49.05
CA TYR A 460 -6.51 -2.97 49.99
C TYR A 460 -7.03 -2.47 51.34
N GLN A 461 -6.46 -1.40 51.89
CA GLN A 461 -6.93 -0.79 53.14
C GLN A 461 -8.39 -0.33 53.03
N ALA A 462 -8.79 0.31 51.93
CA ALA A 462 -10.17 0.73 51.70
C ALA A 462 -11.16 -0.44 51.64
N GLN A 463 -10.79 -1.54 50.96
CA GLN A 463 -11.63 -2.74 50.90
C GLN A 463 -11.77 -3.41 52.27
N ILE A 464 -10.69 -3.46 53.07
CA ILE A 464 -10.74 -3.98 54.43
C ILE A 464 -11.66 -3.14 55.31
N ALA A 465 -11.56 -1.82 55.26
CA ALA A 465 -12.44 -0.93 56.03
C ALA A 465 -13.92 -1.15 55.64
N SER A 466 -14.22 -1.22 54.35
CA SER A 466 -15.57 -1.50 53.84
C SER A 466 -16.12 -2.85 54.32
N VAL A 467 -15.31 -3.92 54.27
CA VAL A 467 -15.71 -5.25 54.75
C VAL A 467 -15.91 -5.24 56.27
N ALA A 468 -15.06 -4.51 57.01
CA ALA A 468 -15.18 -4.39 58.46
C ALA A 468 -16.47 -3.67 58.89
N ASP A 469 -16.83 -2.59 58.20
CA ASP A 469 -18.08 -1.88 58.45
C ASP A 469 -19.30 -2.77 58.19
N GLN A 470 -19.28 -3.54 57.10
CA GLN A 470 -20.35 -4.48 56.78
C GLN A 470 -20.45 -5.63 57.81
N VAL A 471 -19.32 -6.16 58.27
CA VAL A 471 -19.29 -7.18 59.35
C VAL A 471 -19.79 -6.59 60.67
N LEU A 472 -19.43 -5.34 60.98
CA LEU A 472 -19.88 -4.63 62.17
C LEU A 472 -21.39 -4.39 62.13
N GLU A 473 -21.94 -3.99 60.99
CA GLU A 473 -23.38 -3.82 60.78
C GLU A 473 -24.13 -5.14 61.03
N GLN A 474 -23.62 -6.26 60.49
CA GLN A 474 -24.20 -7.59 60.75
C GLN A 474 -24.11 -7.99 62.23
N TYR A 475 -23.00 -7.68 62.90
CA TYR A 475 -22.86 -7.93 64.33
C TYR A 475 -23.86 -7.11 65.15
N GLN A 476 -24.07 -5.84 64.79
CA GLN A 476 -25.06 -4.98 65.43
C GLN A 476 -26.50 -5.47 65.18
N GLN A 477 -26.82 -5.97 63.99
CA GLN A 477 -28.14 -6.55 63.70
C GLN A 477 -28.42 -7.80 64.56
N LEU A 478 -27.42 -8.67 64.75
CA LEU A 478 -27.58 -9.93 65.48
C LEU A 478 -27.53 -9.77 67.01
N PHE A 479 -26.73 -8.84 67.52
CA PHE A 479 -26.44 -8.73 68.95
C PHE A 479 -26.69 -7.32 69.54
N GLY A 480 -26.98 -6.31 68.72
CA GLY A 480 -27.24 -4.93 69.14
C GLY A 480 -28.31 -4.77 70.23
N PRO A 481 -29.43 -5.53 70.24
CA PRO A 481 -30.43 -5.45 71.30
C PRO A 481 -29.92 -5.86 72.69
N ALA A 482 -28.83 -6.63 72.76
CA ALA A 482 -28.24 -7.10 74.02
C ALA A 482 -27.34 -6.06 74.71
N PHE A 483 -27.07 -4.92 74.07
CA PHE A 483 -26.23 -3.83 74.59
C PHE A 483 -27.03 -2.60 75.06
N LEU A 484 -28.36 -2.74 75.20
CA LEU A 484 -29.24 -1.68 75.72
C LEU A 484 -29.05 -1.47 77.24
N PRO A 485 -29.20 -0.24 77.76
CA PRO A 485 -28.97 0.05 79.19
C PRO A 485 -29.98 -0.69 80.09
N GLY A 486 -29.49 -1.47 81.06
CA GLY A 486 -30.32 -2.18 82.05
C GLY A 486 -30.31 -3.71 81.98
N VAL A 487 -29.58 -4.31 81.03
CA VAL A 487 -29.41 -5.77 80.90
C VAL A 487 -28.08 -6.22 81.52
N LYS A 488 -28.03 -7.41 82.13
CA LYS A 488 -26.84 -7.97 82.80
C LYS A 488 -25.65 -8.04 81.82
N PRO A 489 -24.41 -7.76 82.29
CA PRO A 489 -23.22 -7.86 81.45
C PRO A 489 -23.05 -9.28 80.92
N LEU A 490 -22.77 -9.40 79.62
CA LEU A 490 -22.54 -10.69 78.94
C LEU A 490 -21.27 -11.36 79.47
N ASP A 491 -21.38 -12.64 79.83
CA ASP A 491 -20.31 -13.48 80.39
C ASP A 491 -19.13 -13.63 79.40
N PRO A 492 -17.84 -13.57 79.78
CA PRO A 492 -16.71 -13.69 78.86
C PRO A 492 -16.67 -15.03 78.09
N THR A 493 -17.23 -16.10 78.67
CA THR A 493 -17.41 -17.42 78.05
C THR A 493 -18.37 -17.41 76.86
N SER A 494 -19.17 -16.35 76.68
CA SER A 494 -20.14 -16.20 75.58
C SER A 494 -19.57 -15.53 74.32
N GLN A 495 -18.31 -15.04 74.33
CA GLN A 495 -17.72 -14.37 73.18
C GLN A 495 -17.46 -15.34 72.02
N GLU A 496 -16.97 -16.54 72.32
CA GLU A 496 -16.78 -17.59 71.32
C GLU A 496 -18.11 -18.06 70.71
N GLN A 497 -19.17 -18.16 71.53
CA GLN A 497 -20.51 -18.51 71.04
C GLN A 497 -21.11 -17.43 70.13
N ARG A 498 -20.86 -16.15 70.42
CA ARG A 498 -21.27 -15.03 69.55
C ARG A 498 -20.48 -15.01 68.25
N LYS A 499 -19.18 -15.28 68.31
CA LYS A 499 -18.30 -15.41 67.13
C LYS A 499 -18.74 -16.56 66.23
N THR A 500 -18.99 -17.74 66.78
CA THR A 500 -19.44 -18.91 66.00
C THR A 500 -20.81 -18.68 65.37
N LYS A 501 -21.72 -18.02 66.08
CA LYS A 501 -23.03 -17.64 65.53
C LYS A 501 -22.93 -16.60 64.41
N LEU A 502 -22.12 -15.55 64.57
CA LEU A 502 -21.87 -14.56 63.52
C LEU A 502 -21.24 -15.21 62.27
N LEU A 503 -20.23 -16.06 62.46
CA LEU A 503 -19.58 -16.79 61.36
C LEU A 503 -20.58 -17.73 60.67
N GLY A 504 -21.48 -18.37 61.41
CA GLY A 504 -22.56 -19.19 60.84
C GLY A 504 -23.48 -18.39 59.91
N GLU A 505 -23.95 -17.23 60.37
CA GLU A 505 -24.84 -16.33 59.60
C GLU A 505 -24.14 -15.73 58.37
N LEU A 506 -22.87 -15.31 58.50
CA LEU A 506 -22.10 -14.79 57.37
C LEU A 506 -21.86 -15.85 56.29
N ASN A 507 -21.68 -17.12 56.69
CA ASN A 507 -21.53 -18.23 55.76
C ASN A 507 -22.86 -18.61 55.10
N TYR A 508 -23.95 -18.71 55.86
CA TYR A 508 -25.27 -19.08 55.33
C TYR A 508 -25.85 -18.01 54.41
N SER A 509 -25.64 -16.72 54.71
CA SER A 509 -26.08 -15.59 53.87
C SER A 509 -25.25 -15.39 52.60
N GLY A 510 -24.15 -16.12 52.41
CA GLY A 510 -23.22 -15.94 51.29
C GLY A 510 -22.33 -14.69 51.39
N LYS A 511 -22.53 -13.84 52.41
CA LYS A 511 -21.76 -12.59 52.60
C LYS A 511 -20.27 -12.86 52.85
N TYR A 512 -19.92 -13.94 53.54
CA TYR A 512 -18.53 -14.35 53.74
C TYR A 512 -17.79 -14.58 52.41
N PHE A 513 -18.44 -15.21 51.43
CA PHE A 513 -17.87 -15.44 50.11
C PHE A 513 -17.75 -14.13 49.32
N ALA A 514 -18.74 -13.24 49.41
CA ALA A 514 -18.69 -11.92 48.78
C ALA A 514 -17.52 -11.08 49.31
N PHE A 515 -17.29 -11.07 50.63
CA PHE A 515 -16.14 -10.37 51.23
C PHE A 515 -14.80 -10.94 50.77
N LYS A 516 -14.71 -12.27 50.67
CA LYS A 516 -13.50 -12.95 50.19
C LYS A 516 -13.19 -12.57 48.73
N GLU A 517 -14.19 -12.54 47.86
CA GLU A 517 -13.99 -12.17 46.45
C GLU A 517 -13.67 -10.68 46.27
N GLN A 518 -14.28 -9.82 47.09
CA GLN A 518 -13.99 -8.38 47.14
C GLN A 518 -12.52 -8.10 47.51
N ILE A 519 -11.98 -8.78 48.52
CA ILE A 519 -10.59 -8.59 48.97
C ILE A 519 -9.57 -9.19 47.98
N LYS A 520 -9.95 -10.27 47.28
CA LYS A 520 -9.07 -11.02 46.38
C LYS A 520 -8.42 -10.15 45.29
N TYR A 521 -9.18 -9.26 44.67
CA TYR A 521 -8.65 -8.39 43.60
C TYR A 521 -7.55 -7.46 44.10
N SER A 522 -7.74 -6.85 45.27
CA SER A 522 -6.76 -5.98 45.91
C SER A 522 -5.49 -6.76 46.33
N VAL A 523 -5.63 -8.00 46.81
CA VAL A 523 -4.48 -8.86 47.13
C VAL A 523 -3.68 -9.22 45.88
N VAL A 524 -4.35 -9.56 44.76
CA VAL A 524 -3.66 -9.85 43.49
C VAL A 524 -2.88 -8.63 43.00
N ARG A 525 -3.44 -7.43 43.15
CA ARG A 525 -2.74 -6.18 42.82
C ARG A 525 -1.54 -5.93 43.72
N ILE A 526 -1.63 -6.19 45.02
CA ILE A 526 -0.46 -6.14 45.93
C ILE A 526 0.63 -7.12 45.48
N VAL A 527 0.27 -8.36 45.11
CA VAL A 527 1.23 -9.37 44.65
C VAL A 527 1.98 -8.92 43.39
N ARG A 528 1.26 -8.29 42.45
CA ARG A 528 1.82 -7.80 41.18
C ARG A 528 2.61 -6.50 41.33
N GLU A 529 2.05 -5.51 42.00
CA GLU A 529 2.56 -4.14 42.03
C GLU A 529 3.54 -3.89 43.18
N LYS A 530 3.35 -4.54 44.33
CA LYS A 530 4.20 -4.36 45.52
C LYS A 530 5.18 -5.50 45.75
N MET A 531 4.76 -6.75 45.56
CA MET A 531 5.63 -7.92 45.72
C MET A 531 6.33 -8.35 44.41
N LEU A 532 5.98 -7.71 43.28
CA LEU A 532 6.59 -7.88 41.96
C LEU A 532 6.62 -9.34 41.47
N ARG A 533 5.57 -10.12 41.79
CA ARG A 533 5.43 -11.52 41.34
C ARG A 533 4.37 -11.63 40.26
N THR A 534 4.82 -11.87 39.02
CA THR A 534 3.97 -12.09 37.83
C THR A 534 4.07 -13.50 37.27
N GLU A 535 5.02 -14.31 37.74
CA GLU A 535 5.29 -15.67 37.25
C GLU A 535 4.92 -16.73 38.30
N ALA A 536 4.60 -17.93 37.84
CA ALA A 536 4.26 -19.07 38.70
C ALA A 536 5.51 -19.68 39.34
N PHE A 537 5.43 -20.06 40.62
CA PHE A 537 6.52 -20.73 41.32
C PHE A 537 6.68 -22.17 40.82
N SER A 538 7.91 -22.54 40.48
CA SER A 538 8.26 -23.92 40.10
C SER A 538 8.55 -24.82 41.30
N ASP A 539 8.92 -24.22 42.44
CA ASP A 539 9.34 -24.90 43.67
C ASP A 539 8.30 -24.72 44.80
N PRO A 540 7.76 -25.80 45.39
CA PRO A 540 6.80 -25.74 46.50
C PRO A 540 7.32 -25.02 47.75
N GLU A 541 8.62 -25.10 48.06
CA GLU A 541 9.18 -24.45 49.26
C GLU A 541 9.23 -22.93 49.12
N GLN A 542 9.56 -22.44 47.92
CA GLN A 542 9.54 -21.01 47.58
C GLN A 542 8.12 -20.43 47.60
N LEU A 543 7.13 -21.21 47.14
CA LEU A 543 5.73 -20.82 47.23
C LEU A 543 5.30 -20.67 48.70
N GLN A 544 5.66 -21.63 49.56
CA GLN A 544 5.27 -21.60 50.98
C GLN A 544 5.91 -20.42 51.73
N ALA A 545 7.18 -20.12 51.47
CA ALA A 545 7.87 -18.97 52.04
C ALA A 545 7.23 -17.64 51.58
N PHE A 546 6.89 -17.53 50.29
CA PHE A 546 6.20 -16.38 49.73
C PHE A 546 4.81 -16.17 50.34
N LEU A 547 4.03 -17.25 50.50
CA LEU A 547 2.71 -17.18 51.11
C LEU A 547 2.76 -16.71 52.57
N SER A 548 3.79 -17.13 53.31
CA SER A 548 4.00 -16.67 54.69
C SER A 548 4.36 -15.19 54.76
N GLN A 549 5.22 -14.71 53.86
CA GLN A 549 5.56 -13.29 53.76
C GLN A 549 4.35 -12.43 53.36
N LEU A 550 3.57 -12.89 52.38
CA LEU A 550 2.35 -12.23 51.95
C LEU A 550 1.33 -12.18 53.09
N TYR A 551 1.17 -13.26 53.84
CA TYR A 551 0.25 -13.31 54.97
C TYR A 551 0.59 -12.28 56.05
N VAL A 552 1.86 -12.19 56.47
CA VAL A 552 2.30 -11.20 57.47
C VAL A 552 2.01 -9.78 56.98
N PHE A 553 2.36 -9.48 55.74
CA PHE A 553 2.14 -8.16 55.15
C PHE A 553 0.65 -7.78 55.10
N LEU A 554 -0.21 -8.68 54.64
CA LEU A 554 -1.66 -8.43 54.55
C LEU A 554 -2.27 -8.21 55.94
N VAL A 555 -1.83 -8.96 56.94
CA VAL A 555 -2.32 -8.81 58.32
C VAL A 555 -1.92 -7.44 58.90
N ASP A 556 -0.68 -6.99 58.68
CA ASP A 556 -0.21 -5.68 59.15
C ASP A 556 -1.03 -4.54 58.52
N GLU A 557 -1.23 -4.58 57.20
CA GLU A 557 -2.00 -3.56 56.49
C GLU A 557 -3.49 -3.60 56.83
N MET A 558 -4.04 -4.78 57.13
CA MET A 558 -5.41 -4.93 57.63
C MET A 558 -5.56 -4.23 58.99
N HIS A 559 -4.58 -4.37 59.89
CA HIS A 559 -4.61 -3.65 61.18
C HIS A 559 -4.53 -2.13 61.00
N VAL A 560 -3.75 -1.64 60.03
CA VAL A 560 -3.69 -0.21 59.70
C VAL A 560 -5.04 0.30 59.18
N ALA A 561 -5.70 -0.46 58.31
CA ALA A 561 -7.00 -0.11 57.72
C ALA A 561 -8.12 -0.01 58.77
N LEU A 562 -8.21 -1.01 59.66
CA LEU A 562 -9.25 -1.08 60.69
C LEU A 562 -9.16 0.07 61.71
N ASN A 563 -7.98 0.68 61.85
CA ASN A 563 -7.77 1.81 62.75
C ASN A 563 -8.10 3.18 62.12
N LYS A 564 -8.37 3.27 60.81
CA LYS A 564 -8.50 4.54 60.06
C LYS A 564 -9.93 4.98 59.68
N GLY A 565 -10.95 4.12 59.67
CA GLY A 565 -12.26 4.44 59.06
C GLY A 565 -13.41 4.79 60.02
N ARG A 566 -13.94 6.02 59.96
CA ARG A 566 -15.31 6.39 60.37
C ARG A 566 -15.83 7.58 59.52
N SER A 567 -17.04 7.40 58.98
CA SER A 567 -17.96 8.35 58.29
C SER A 567 -17.93 8.44 56.75
N ASN A 568 -19.14 8.48 56.17
CA ASN A 568 -19.57 8.19 54.79
C ASN A 568 -20.78 9.13 54.44
N PRO A 569 -21.51 9.03 53.29
CA PRO A 569 -21.67 10.06 52.23
C PRO A 569 -23.16 10.40 51.90
N VAL A 570 -23.52 10.66 50.61
CA VAL A 570 -24.86 10.57 49.89
C VAL A 570 -25.39 11.95 49.37
N SER A 571 -26.19 12.15 48.30
CA SER A 571 -26.51 11.55 46.97
C SER A 571 -27.57 12.46 46.27
N GLU A 572 -27.64 12.39 44.93
CA GLU A 572 -28.79 12.46 43.98
C GLU A 572 -30.03 13.36 44.24
N LEU A 573 -30.41 14.17 43.23
CA LEU A 573 -31.63 13.95 42.42
C LEU A 573 -31.80 15.01 41.33
N GLY A 574 -31.71 14.57 40.07
CA GLY A 574 -32.12 15.32 38.90
C GLY A 574 -33.55 15.03 38.42
N LEU A 575 -33.89 15.72 37.33
CA LEU A 575 -35.01 15.65 36.36
C LEU A 575 -35.79 16.97 36.41
N PHE A 576 -35.85 17.80 35.34
CA PHE A 576 -36.91 17.64 34.33
C PHE A 576 -36.75 18.64 33.13
N VAL A 577 -35.66 18.66 32.36
CA VAL A 577 -35.57 19.56 31.17
C VAL A 577 -34.92 18.85 29.98
N MET A 578 -35.55 17.76 29.54
CA MET A 578 -34.91 16.66 28.82
C MET A 578 -35.33 16.47 27.35
N VAL A 579 -36.14 17.30 26.69
CA VAL A 579 -36.94 16.72 25.56
C VAL A 579 -36.37 16.87 24.14
N LEU A 580 -35.38 17.72 23.86
CA LEU A 580 -34.90 17.90 22.46
C LEU A 580 -33.57 17.19 22.10
N PRO A 581 -32.53 17.18 22.94
CA PRO A 581 -31.27 16.50 22.61
C PRO A 581 -31.34 15.00 22.94
N LEU A 582 -32.28 14.63 23.82
CA LEU A 582 -32.59 13.25 24.20
C LEU A 582 -33.13 12.42 23.03
N GLN A 583 -33.73 13.05 22.02
CA GLN A 583 -34.20 12.39 20.81
C GLN A 583 -33.05 12.00 19.86
N GLN A 584 -31.89 12.67 19.93
CA GLN A 584 -30.66 12.27 19.23
C GLN A 584 -29.83 11.27 20.05
N LEU A 585 -29.73 11.48 21.36
CA LEU A 585 -29.09 10.57 22.30
C LEU A 585 -29.75 9.17 22.35
N THR A 586 -31.06 9.06 22.08
CA THR A 586 -31.77 7.77 22.04
C THR A 586 -31.51 6.97 20.76
N ARG A 587 -30.97 7.60 19.71
CA ARG A 587 -30.56 6.95 18.47
C ARG A 587 -29.11 6.49 18.50
N ASP A 588 -28.22 7.30 19.07
CA ASP A 588 -26.81 6.95 19.25
C ASP A 588 -26.26 7.57 20.54
N ARG A 589 -26.03 6.73 21.56
CA ARG A 589 -25.47 7.12 22.86
C ARG A 589 -23.95 7.18 22.88
N SER A 590 -23.29 6.68 21.84
CA SER A 590 -21.85 6.46 21.82
C SER A 590 -21.04 7.66 21.33
N HIS A 591 -21.69 8.67 20.77
CA HIS A 591 -21.04 9.87 20.23
C HIS A 591 -20.98 11.01 21.26
N PRO A 592 -19.77 11.56 21.56
CA PRO A 592 -19.58 12.62 22.56
C PRO A 592 -20.19 13.97 22.13
N ALA A 593 -20.28 14.25 20.82
CA ALA A 593 -20.90 15.46 20.30
C ALA A 593 -22.40 15.60 20.67
N HIS A 594 -23.14 14.49 20.75
CA HIS A 594 -24.55 14.52 21.14
C HIS A 594 -24.72 14.88 22.63
N TRP A 595 -23.82 14.40 23.48
CA TRP A 595 -23.78 14.76 24.90
C TRP A 595 -23.35 16.22 25.10
N PHE A 596 -22.44 16.73 24.25
CA PHE A 596 -22.09 18.15 24.22
C PHE A 596 -23.29 19.02 23.84
N ASP A 597 -23.98 18.73 22.73
CA ASP A 597 -25.18 19.46 22.31
C ASP A 597 -26.28 19.41 23.38
N TYR A 598 -26.35 18.31 24.12
CA TYR A 598 -27.26 18.18 25.24
C TYR A 598 -26.88 19.04 26.44
N GLY A 599 -25.59 19.07 26.79
CA GLY A 599 -25.06 19.95 27.83
C GLY A 599 -25.28 21.43 27.49
N VAL A 600 -25.14 21.81 26.21
CA VAL A 600 -25.42 23.17 25.73
C VAL A 600 -26.89 23.55 25.92
N LEU A 601 -27.84 22.62 25.73
CA LEU A 601 -29.24 22.91 26.05
C LEU A 601 -29.42 23.20 27.54
N TYR A 602 -28.77 22.43 28.42
CA TYR A 602 -28.85 22.66 29.85
C TYR A 602 -28.23 23.98 30.29
N MET A 603 -27.13 24.40 29.63
CA MET A 603 -26.56 25.74 29.76
C MET A 603 -27.58 26.83 29.42
N LEU A 604 -28.36 26.64 28.34
CA LEU A 604 -29.39 27.59 27.91
C LEU A 604 -30.63 27.61 28.81
N THR A 605 -30.85 26.56 29.61
CA THR A 605 -31.96 26.47 30.57
C THR A 605 -31.54 26.81 32.01
N ASP A 606 -30.33 27.34 32.18
CA ASP A 606 -29.68 27.67 33.47
C ASP A 606 -29.60 26.50 34.46
N ASP A 607 -29.69 25.26 33.96
CA ASP A 607 -29.53 24.03 34.75
C ASP A 607 -28.07 23.59 34.67
N TYR A 608 -27.20 24.40 35.28
CA TYR A 608 -25.74 24.24 35.20
C TYR A 608 -25.28 22.88 35.74
N GLN A 609 -25.98 22.30 36.71
CA GLN A 609 -25.66 20.97 37.26
C GLN A 609 -25.85 19.85 36.23
N LYS A 610 -26.96 19.87 35.48
CA LYS A 610 -27.17 18.87 34.42
C LYS A 610 -26.33 19.13 33.17
N ALA A 611 -26.02 20.40 32.89
CA ALA A 611 -25.08 20.76 31.83
C ALA A 611 -23.69 20.16 32.13
N GLU A 612 -23.23 20.33 33.37
CA GLU A 612 -21.96 19.80 33.88
C GLU A 612 -21.91 18.27 33.75
N GLU A 613 -22.95 17.55 34.19
CA GLU A 613 -23.05 16.09 34.02
C GLU A 613 -22.91 15.67 32.54
N CYS A 614 -23.61 16.35 31.62
CA CYS A 614 -23.58 16.02 30.20
C CYS A 614 -22.20 16.24 29.57
N PHE A 615 -21.52 17.34 29.92
CA PHE A 615 -20.16 17.60 29.45
C PHE A 615 -19.15 16.63 30.05
N HIS A 616 -19.27 16.25 31.33
CA HIS A 616 -18.45 15.20 31.93
C HIS A 616 -18.66 13.84 31.28
N TYR A 617 -19.90 13.47 30.94
CA TYR A 617 -20.16 12.25 30.18
C TYR A 617 -19.47 12.29 28.81
N ALA A 618 -19.55 13.41 28.09
CA ALA A 618 -18.84 13.58 26.82
C ALA A 618 -17.32 13.40 26.98
N VAL A 619 -16.71 14.01 28.01
CA VAL A 619 -15.28 13.87 28.32
C VAL A 619 -14.90 12.45 28.77
N SER A 620 -15.80 11.75 29.48
CA SER A 620 -15.58 10.36 29.89
C SER A 620 -15.54 9.37 28.71
N MET A 621 -16.27 9.70 27.64
CA MET A 621 -16.29 8.93 26.40
C MET A 621 -15.09 9.26 25.51
N GLU A 622 -14.82 10.56 25.35
CA GLU A 622 -13.67 11.05 24.60
C GLU A 622 -12.94 12.11 25.41
N GLN A 623 -11.83 11.71 26.03
CA GLN A 623 -11.00 12.59 26.85
C GLN A 623 -10.36 13.75 26.05
N THR A 624 -10.36 13.63 24.72
CA THR A 624 -9.84 14.64 23.78
C THR A 624 -10.91 15.57 23.22
N HIS A 625 -12.17 15.47 23.67
CA HIS A 625 -13.25 16.30 23.14
C HIS A 625 -13.16 17.75 23.64
N LEU A 626 -12.43 18.59 22.89
CA LEU A 626 -12.07 19.96 23.25
C LEU A 626 -13.25 20.87 23.65
N PRO A 627 -14.38 20.92 22.93
CA PRO A 627 -15.51 21.77 23.30
C PRO A 627 -16.09 21.43 24.68
N SER A 628 -16.16 20.14 25.05
CA SER A 628 -16.70 19.71 26.35
C SER A 628 -15.75 20.03 27.49
N LEU A 629 -14.43 19.88 27.29
CA LEU A 629 -13.42 20.29 28.27
C LEU A 629 -13.52 21.78 28.59
N LEU A 630 -13.63 22.63 27.55
CA LEU A 630 -13.79 24.08 27.75
C LEU A 630 -15.08 24.42 28.49
N MET A 631 -16.20 23.74 28.19
CA MET A 631 -17.47 23.98 28.89
C MET A 631 -17.48 23.48 30.33
N CYS A 632 -16.84 22.33 30.64
CA CYS A 632 -16.62 21.89 32.01
C CYS A 632 -15.81 22.92 32.81
N GLY A 633 -14.75 23.48 32.22
CA GLY A 633 -13.95 24.53 32.87
C GLY A 633 -14.74 25.81 33.13
N ILE A 634 -15.54 26.28 32.17
CA ILE A 634 -16.39 27.47 32.31
C ILE A 634 -17.45 27.25 33.41
N LEU A 635 -18.11 26.08 33.44
CA LEU A 635 -19.10 25.75 34.47
C LEU A 635 -18.51 25.64 35.87
N ALA A 636 -17.31 25.08 35.99
CA ALA A 636 -16.59 25.03 37.26
C ALA A 636 -16.23 26.44 37.75
N GLU A 637 -15.80 27.34 36.86
CA GLU A 637 -15.53 28.75 37.18
C GLU A 637 -16.80 29.49 37.63
N MET A 638 -17.89 29.37 36.88
CA MET A 638 -19.20 29.91 37.26
C MET A 638 -19.69 29.36 38.61
N GLY A 639 -19.34 28.12 38.93
CA GLY A 639 -19.62 27.46 40.21
C GLY A 639 -18.66 27.83 41.35
N GLY A 640 -17.68 28.71 41.12
CA GLY A 640 -16.67 29.14 42.08
C GLY A 640 -15.61 28.07 42.41
N ARG A 641 -15.58 26.95 41.67
CA ARG A 641 -14.62 25.85 41.82
C ARG A 641 -13.43 26.08 40.90
N LEU A 642 -12.63 27.08 41.25
CA LEU A 642 -11.50 27.54 40.44
C LEU A 642 -10.43 26.46 40.21
N GLU A 643 -10.20 25.57 41.20
CA GLU A 643 -9.24 24.46 41.08
C GLU A 643 -9.69 23.41 40.04
N GLU A 644 -10.99 23.10 39.98
CA GLU A 644 -11.52 22.19 38.95
C GLU A 644 -11.46 22.83 37.57
N ALA A 645 -11.80 24.12 37.48
CA ALA A 645 -11.75 24.88 36.23
C ALA A 645 -10.34 24.88 35.62
N GLU A 646 -9.31 25.06 36.45
CA GLU A 646 -7.91 24.98 36.05
C GLU A 646 -7.58 23.64 35.37
N THR A 647 -7.96 22.52 35.98
CA THR A 647 -7.66 21.19 35.43
C THR A 647 -8.30 20.95 34.07
N PHE A 648 -9.52 21.45 33.85
CA PHE A 648 -10.22 21.32 32.56
C PHE A 648 -9.60 22.22 31.49
N PHE A 649 -9.24 23.45 31.83
CA PHE A 649 -8.57 24.35 30.90
C PHE A 649 -7.15 23.88 30.57
N GLU A 650 -6.39 23.37 31.54
CA GLU A 650 -5.09 22.75 31.31
C GLU A 650 -5.24 21.55 30.36
N GLY A 651 -6.20 20.66 30.63
CA GLY A 651 -6.53 19.54 29.74
C GLY A 651 -6.86 19.98 28.31
N ALA A 652 -7.63 21.06 28.16
CA ALA A 652 -7.94 21.63 26.85
C ALA A 652 -6.69 22.14 26.10
N THR A 653 -5.74 22.75 26.82
CA THR A 653 -4.45 23.20 26.22
C THR A 653 -3.55 22.03 25.80
N CYS A 654 -3.64 20.89 26.48
CA CYS A 654 -2.92 19.66 26.13
C CYS A 654 -3.49 18.98 24.87
N VAL A 655 -4.81 19.05 24.68
CA VAL A 655 -5.50 18.46 23.51
C VAL A 655 -5.22 19.25 22.25
N ASP A 656 -5.32 20.58 22.30
CA ASP A 656 -4.99 21.46 21.17
C ASP A 656 -4.10 22.63 21.63
N PRO A 657 -2.76 22.46 21.56
CA PRO A 657 -1.82 23.50 21.95
C PRO A 657 -1.87 24.76 21.07
N ALA A 658 -2.50 24.72 19.90
CA ALA A 658 -2.64 25.88 19.01
C ALA A 658 -3.90 26.70 19.29
N ASN A 659 -4.80 26.22 20.16
CA ASN A 659 -6.06 26.90 20.43
C ASN A 659 -5.89 28.13 21.31
N VAL A 660 -6.06 29.30 20.71
CA VAL A 660 -5.97 30.60 21.40
C VAL A 660 -7.00 30.72 22.53
N VAL A 661 -8.22 30.21 22.34
CA VAL A 661 -9.31 30.32 23.33
C VAL A 661 -9.00 29.51 24.59
N ALA A 662 -8.49 28.28 24.43
CA ALA A 662 -8.09 27.43 25.55
C ALA A 662 -7.01 28.10 26.40
N TRP A 663 -5.95 28.64 25.76
CA TRP A 663 -4.89 29.36 26.47
C TRP A 663 -5.38 30.64 27.16
N THR A 664 -6.32 31.38 26.55
CA THR A 664 -6.89 32.58 27.19
C THR A 664 -7.73 32.25 28.42
N LEU A 665 -8.54 31.20 28.38
CA LEU A 665 -9.37 30.78 29.51
C LEU A 665 -8.51 30.19 30.63
N PHE A 666 -7.45 29.44 30.28
CA PHE A 666 -6.47 28.95 31.25
C PHE A 666 -5.73 30.10 31.95
N ALA A 667 -5.25 31.09 31.20
CA ALA A 667 -4.60 32.27 31.78
C ALA A 667 -5.55 33.04 32.72
N LEU A 668 -6.81 33.22 32.32
CA LEU A 668 -7.82 33.88 33.16
C LEU A 668 -8.10 33.11 34.45
N ALA A 669 -8.23 31.78 34.39
CA ALA A 669 -8.43 30.95 35.57
C ALA A 669 -7.28 31.06 36.57
N GLN A 670 -6.03 31.10 36.08
CA GLN A 670 -4.84 31.28 36.91
C GLN A 670 -4.77 32.65 37.59
N GLU A 671 -5.28 33.69 36.93
CA GLU A 671 -5.41 35.03 37.50
C GLU A 671 -6.43 35.05 38.65
N LEU A 672 -7.57 34.37 38.48
CA LEU A 672 -8.63 34.29 39.47
C LEU A 672 -8.26 33.45 40.71
N LEU A 673 -7.38 32.45 40.56
CA LEU A 673 -6.89 31.61 41.65
C LEU A 673 -5.96 32.33 42.64
N CYS A 674 -5.46 33.53 42.30
CA CYS A 674 -4.51 34.29 43.11
C CYS A 674 -5.16 35.53 43.77
N PRO A 675 -5.80 35.39 44.94
CA PRO A 675 -6.51 36.50 45.59
C PRO A 675 -5.63 37.62 46.16
N GLU A 676 -4.31 37.43 46.27
CA GLU A 676 -3.36 38.42 46.86
C GLU A 676 -2.70 39.36 45.82
N GLY A 677 -3.13 39.35 44.56
CA GLY A 677 -2.64 40.30 43.54
C GLY A 677 -1.25 40.01 42.97
N GLY A 678 -0.68 38.83 43.26
CA GLY A 678 0.50 38.30 42.57
C GLY A 678 0.08 37.39 41.41
N LEU A 679 0.75 37.53 40.26
CA LEU A 679 0.53 36.67 39.10
C LEU A 679 1.27 35.33 39.31
N SER A 680 0.59 34.20 39.09
CA SER A 680 1.19 32.87 39.22
C SER A 680 2.24 32.59 38.14
N SER A 681 3.20 31.71 38.44
CA SER A 681 4.16 31.18 37.44
C SER A 681 3.45 30.55 36.23
N SER A 682 2.36 29.84 36.46
CA SER A 682 1.49 29.23 35.44
C SER A 682 0.80 30.27 34.56
N TYR A 683 0.39 31.41 35.14
CA TYR A 683 -0.17 32.55 34.40
C TYR A 683 0.84 33.10 33.39
N HIS A 684 2.06 33.39 33.85
CA HIS A 684 3.12 33.92 32.99
C HIS A 684 3.51 32.95 31.87
N LEU A 685 3.50 31.64 32.14
CA LEU A 685 3.73 30.60 31.15
C LEU A 685 2.61 30.54 30.09
N ALA A 686 1.35 30.61 30.51
CA ALA A 686 0.19 30.63 29.63
C ALA A 686 0.16 31.91 28.76
N LEU A 687 0.48 33.06 29.36
CA LEU A 687 0.60 34.34 28.65
C LEU A 687 1.72 34.31 27.61
N ALA A 688 2.88 33.73 27.94
CA ALA A 688 3.98 33.57 26.99
C ALA A 688 3.61 32.66 25.81
N ARG A 689 2.90 31.55 26.06
CA ARG A 689 2.36 30.67 25.00
C ARG A 689 1.38 31.40 24.10
N LEU A 690 0.47 32.21 24.67
CA LEU A 690 -0.47 33.03 23.92
C LEU A 690 0.24 34.08 23.04
N GLN A 691 1.24 34.78 23.60
CA GLN A 691 2.06 35.76 22.89
C GLN A 691 2.87 35.11 21.77
N LEU A 692 3.40 33.91 21.99
CA LEU A 692 4.06 33.09 20.97
C LEU A 692 3.13 32.74 19.79
N LEU A 693 1.88 32.33 20.06
CA LEU A 693 0.88 32.06 19.02
C LEU A 693 0.52 33.32 18.22
N ARG A 694 0.60 34.50 18.84
CA ARG A 694 0.40 35.81 18.20
C ARG A 694 1.65 36.37 17.52
N ALA A 695 2.77 35.64 17.55
CA ALA A 695 4.08 36.08 17.07
C ALA A 695 4.67 37.32 17.79
N GLU A 696 4.27 37.57 19.03
CA GLU A 696 4.79 38.66 19.88
C GLU A 696 5.98 38.19 20.72
N TYR A 697 7.12 37.92 20.06
CA TYR A 697 8.27 37.25 20.68
C TYR A 697 8.92 38.03 21.84
N GLY A 698 9.00 39.35 21.75
CA GLY A 698 9.62 40.19 22.80
C GLY A 698 8.81 40.22 24.09
N SER A 699 7.48 40.28 23.97
CA SER A 699 6.58 40.21 25.12
C SER A 699 6.61 38.82 25.74
N ALA A 700 6.62 37.77 24.91
CA ALA A 700 6.71 36.38 25.37
C ALA A 700 7.98 36.12 26.19
N GLU A 701 9.13 36.65 25.74
CA GLU A 701 10.39 36.52 26.47
C GLU A 701 10.33 37.19 27.85
N SER A 702 9.70 38.37 27.95
CA SER A 702 9.51 39.06 29.24
C SER A 702 8.63 38.25 30.19
N SER A 703 7.50 37.73 29.68
CA SER A 703 6.58 36.90 30.47
C SER A 703 7.27 35.62 30.96
N LEU A 704 8.10 34.97 30.14
CA LEU A 704 8.84 33.77 30.55
C LEU A 704 9.88 34.03 31.64
N LYS A 705 10.53 35.21 31.66
CA LYS A 705 11.49 35.57 32.72
C LYS A 705 10.82 35.66 34.10
N GLU A 706 9.54 35.99 34.14
CA GLU A 706 8.76 36.09 35.38
C GLU A 706 8.23 34.72 35.85
N ALA A 707 8.16 33.71 34.97
CA ALA A 707 7.54 32.41 35.26
C ALA A 707 8.37 31.45 36.16
N LEU A 708 9.67 31.70 36.41
CA LEU A 708 10.54 30.96 37.37
C LEU A 708 10.34 29.40 37.43
N ASN A 709 10.12 28.73 36.29
CA ASN A 709 9.81 27.28 36.22
C ASN A 709 10.78 26.54 35.27
N ASP A 710 11.06 25.27 35.53
CA ASP A 710 12.02 24.43 34.79
C ASP A 710 11.61 24.20 33.31
N ASN A 711 10.31 24.19 33.01
CA ASN A 711 9.78 24.00 31.64
C ASN A 711 9.88 25.26 30.75
N VAL A 712 10.39 26.37 31.29
CA VAL A 712 10.52 27.66 30.59
C VAL A 712 11.61 27.62 29.50
N TRP A 713 12.64 26.78 29.66
CA TRP A 713 13.75 26.69 28.71
C TRP A 713 13.32 26.19 27.32
N VAL A 714 12.34 25.30 27.22
CA VAL A 714 11.78 24.86 25.93
C VAL A 714 11.19 26.03 25.17
N LEU A 715 10.46 26.90 25.88
CA LEU A 715 9.80 28.05 25.27
C LEU A 715 10.79 29.13 24.89
N PHE A 716 11.82 29.40 25.70
CA PHE A 716 12.93 30.26 25.28
C PHE A 716 13.63 29.70 24.03
N GLY A 717 13.88 28.39 24.00
CA GLY A 717 14.46 27.71 22.83
C GLY A 717 13.61 27.93 21.57
N HIS A 718 12.29 27.77 21.66
CA HIS A 718 11.38 28.03 20.55
C HIS A 718 11.35 29.50 20.12
N ILE A 719 11.34 30.45 21.08
CA ILE A 719 11.40 31.88 20.77
C ILE A 719 12.69 32.20 20.02
N HIS A 720 13.85 31.81 20.55
CA HIS A 720 15.15 32.06 19.93
C HIS A 720 15.28 31.37 18.56
N HIS A 721 14.70 30.18 18.39
CA HIS A 721 14.65 29.50 17.09
C HIS A 721 13.82 30.29 16.07
N LEU A 722 12.67 30.83 16.47
CA LEU A 722 11.78 31.61 15.60
C LEU A 722 12.35 33.01 15.29
N THR A 723 13.11 33.61 16.21
CA THR A 723 13.80 34.90 15.99
C THR A 723 15.13 34.75 15.25
N GLY A 724 15.59 33.51 15.00
CA GLY A 724 16.84 33.22 14.27
C GLY A 724 18.11 33.26 15.13
N GLU A 725 17.99 33.38 16.45
CA GLU A 725 19.09 33.34 17.40
C GLU A 725 19.48 31.88 17.76
N PHE A 726 19.98 31.13 16.78
CA PHE A 726 20.18 29.67 16.91
C PHE A 726 21.12 29.25 18.05
N GLY A 727 22.18 30.02 18.34
CA GLY A 727 23.11 29.70 19.44
C GLY A 727 22.45 29.75 20.82
N LYS A 728 21.60 30.75 21.08
CA LYS A 728 20.83 30.80 22.34
C LYS A 728 19.76 29.72 22.39
N ALA A 729 19.14 29.42 21.24
CA ALA A 729 18.15 28.36 21.15
C ALA A 729 18.77 26.99 21.50
N GLN A 730 19.96 26.71 21.00
CA GLN A 730 20.72 25.50 21.31
C GLN A 730 20.99 25.37 22.82
N GLU A 731 21.53 26.40 23.47
CA GLU A 731 21.79 26.38 24.91
C GLU A 731 20.51 26.07 25.71
N CYS A 732 19.37 26.64 25.30
CA CYS A 732 18.09 26.43 25.95
C CYS A 732 17.59 24.98 25.78
N TYR A 733 17.70 24.41 24.57
CA TYR A 733 17.31 23.03 24.32
C TYR A 733 18.24 22.02 25.03
N GLU A 734 19.55 22.26 25.03
CA GLU A 734 20.53 21.41 25.74
C GLU A 734 20.28 21.42 27.25
N ARG A 735 20.06 22.60 27.85
CA ARG A 735 19.68 22.71 29.26
C ARG A 735 18.40 21.95 29.56
N THR A 736 17.40 22.02 28.68
CA THR A 736 16.16 21.26 28.89
C THR A 736 16.43 19.76 28.95
N LEU A 737 17.28 19.23 28.06
CA LEU A 737 17.62 17.81 28.00
C LEU A 737 18.41 17.31 29.21
N ASP A 738 19.06 18.21 29.96
CA ASP A 738 19.73 17.87 31.22
C ASP A 738 18.74 17.63 32.39
N PHE A 739 17.54 18.23 32.33
CA PHE A 739 16.55 18.18 33.43
C PHE A 739 15.33 17.28 33.13
N VAL A 740 14.94 17.07 31.87
CA VAL A 740 13.70 16.34 31.52
C VAL A 740 13.87 14.82 31.58
N THR A 741 13.03 14.14 32.37
CA THR A 741 13.03 12.67 32.54
C THR A 741 11.96 11.92 31.75
N ASP A 742 10.91 12.60 31.26
CA ASP A 742 9.80 11.97 30.52
C ASP A 742 9.91 12.17 29.00
N ALA A 743 9.61 11.12 28.23
CA ALA A 743 9.93 11.02 26.81
C ALA A 743 8.95 11.77 25.87
N THR A 744 7.74 12.08 26.32
CA THR A 744 6.63 12.53 25.45
C THR A 744 6.83 13.92 24.85
N ASP A 745 7.47 14.86 25.57
CA ASP A 745 7.68 16.25 25.09
C ASP A 745 9.05 16.48 24.43
N THR A 746 9.87 15.44 24.30
CA THR A 746 11.26 15.56 23.82
C THR A 746 11.37 15.60 22.29
N HIS A 747 10.36 15.13 21.56
CA HIS A 747 10.42 15.00 20.10
C HIS A 747 10.56 16.35 19.36
N PRO A 748 9.76 17.40 19.64
CA PRO A 748 9.94 18.71 19.01
C PRO A 748 11.31 19.32 19.31
N ILE A 749 11.84 19.09 20.52
CA ILE A 749 13.16 19.56 20.94
C ILE A 749 14.24 18.91 20.08
N TYR A 750 14.24 17.57 19.97
CA TYR A 750 15.22 16.86 19.15
C TYR A 750 15.13 17.25 17.66
N LEU A 751 13.93 17.48 17.12
CA LEU A 751 13.74 17.99 15.75
C LEU A 751 14.39 19.36 15.53
N ARG A 752 14.16 20.31 16.46
CA ARG A 752 14.69 21.68 16.36
C ARG A 752 16.18 21.73 16.61
N LEU A 753 16.65 21.05 17.66
CA LEU A 753 18.08 20.95 17.99
C LEU A 753 18.87 20.26 16.88
N GLY A 754 18.36 19.15 16.32
CA GLY A 754 18.98 18.48 15.18
C GLY A 754 19.08 19.38 13.94
N SER A 755 18.07 20.23 13.71
CA SER A 755 18.07 21.20 12.61
C SER A 755 19.11 22.30 12.80
N ILE A 756 19.28 22.79 14.03
CA ILE A 756 20.33 23.75 14.39
C ILE A 756 21.71 23.13 14.13
N TYR A 757 21.96 21.91 14.61
CA TYR A 757 23.25 21.22 14.35
C TYR A 757 23.51 20.99 12.85
N LEU A 758 22.48 20.72 12.05
CA LEU A 758 22.64 20.63 10.59
C LEU A 758 23.05 21.97 9.96
N GLN A 759 22.50 23.09 10.45
CA GLN A 759 22.84 24.43 9.96
C GLN A 759 24.25 24.87 10.37
N GLU A 760 24.68 24.50 11.57
CA GLU A 760 26.02 24.79 12.10
C GLU A 760 27.11 23.88 11.52
N GLY A 761 26.72 22.79 10.86
CA GLY A 761 27.64 21.82 10.26
C GLY A 761 28.13 20.74 11.24
N GLU A 762 27.58 20.66 12.45
CA GLU A 762 27.88 19.62 13.44
C GLU A 762 27.14 18.30 13.14
N PHE A 763 27.41 17.70 11.99
CA PHE A 763 26.64 16.58 11.45
C PHE A 763 26.61 15.33 12.35
N GLN A 764 27.69 15.05 13.10
CA GLN A 764 27.70 13.92 14.05
C GLN A 764 26.71 14.12 15.21
N ARG A 765 26.65 15.33 15.77
CA ARG A 765 25.67 15.65 16.82
C ARG A 765 24.26 15.65 16.25
N ALA A 766 24.06 16.19 15.04
CA ALA A 766 22.79 16.09 14.34
C ALA A 766 22.33 14.63 14.19
N LYS A 767 23.20 13.74 13.71
CA LYS A 767 22.93 12.29 13.58
C LYS A 767 22.47 11.67 14.91
N THR A 768 23.24 11.87 15.98
CA THR A 768 22.89 11.31 17.30
C THR A 768 21.58 11.87 17.86
N THR A 769 21.29 13.14 17.61
CA THR A 769 20.07 13.83 18.06
C THR A 769 18.84 13.32 17.29
N TYR A 770 18.93 13.22 15.95
CA TYR A 770 17.86 12.66 15.14
C TYR A 770 17.64 11.16 15.40
N LEU A 771 18.68 10.39 15.70
CA LEU A 771 18.52 8.99 16.13
C LEU A 771 17.71 8.90 17.43
N ARG A 772 17.97 9.76 18.41
CA ARG A 772 17.14 9.84 19.64
C ARG A 772 15.70 10.24 19.31
N ALA A 773 15.50 11.17 18.39
CA ALA A 773 14.17 11.56 17.93
C ALA A 773 13.40 10.38 17.31
N CYS A 774 14.04 9.64 16.40
CA CYS A 774 13.46 8.48 15.73
C CYS A 774 13.11 7.35 16.71
N LYS A 775 13.89 7.18 17.78
CA LYS A 775 13.59 6.23 18.86
C LYS A 775 12.36 6.61 19.67
N SER A 776 12.15 7.91 19.91
CA SER A 776 11.05 8.39 20.74
C SER A 776 9.74 8.48 19.96
N SER A 777 9.78 9.10 18.78
CA SER A 777 8.64 9.24 17.87
C SER A 777 9.18 9.37 16.45
N PRO A 778 9.07 8.34 15.60
CA PRO A 778 9.53 8.40 14.22
C PRO A 778 8.57 9.24 13.35
N SER A 779 9.10 10.20 12.61
CA SER A 779 8.37 10.99 11.63
C SER A 779 9.18 11.16 10.34
N CYS A 780 8.51 11.52 9.24
CA CYS A 780 9.20 11.81 7.97
C CYS A 780 10.33 12.85 8.16
N LEU A 781 10.09 13.88 8.98
CA LEU A 781 11.06 14.94 9.23
C LEU A 781 12.25 14.48 10.08
N THR A 782 12.06 13.56 11.03
CA THR A 782 13.20 13.02 11.80
C THR A 782 14.08 12.13 10.95
N TRP A 783 13.48 11.27 10.12
CA TRP A 783 14.22 10.40 9.19
C TRP A 783 14.90 11.18 8.08
N LEU A 784 14.26 12.23 7.55
CA LEU A 784 14.88 13.18 6.63
C LEU A 784 16.09 13.85 7.27
N GLY A 785 15.95 14.39 8.49
CA GLY A 785 17.06 15.03 9.21
C GLY A 785 18.24 14.08 9.45
N LEU A 786 17.97 12.82 9.80
CA LEU A 786 18.99 11.78 9.92
C LEU A 786 19.67 11.48 8.58
N GLY A 787 18.89 11.32 7.51
CA GLY A 787 19.40 11.06 6.17
C GLY A 787 20.31 12.19 5.67
N ILE A 788 19.93 13.44 5.93
CA ILE A 788 20.76 14.62 5.61
C ILE A 788 22.06 14.58 6.41
N ALA A 789 22.01 14.29 7.72
CA ALA A 789 23.21 14.20 8.55
C ALA A 789 24.18 13.13 8.04
N CYS A 790 23.70 11.91 7.76
CA CYS A 790 24.51 10.82 7.23
C CYS A 790 25.09 11.15 5.84
N TYR A 791 24.30 11.78 4.96
CA TYR A 791 24.77 12.21 3.63
C TYR A 791 25.92 13.22 3.74
N ARG A 792 25.81 14.20 4.65
CA ARG A 792 26.86 15.21 4.88
C ARG A 792 28.12 14.61 5.52
N LEU A 793 27.99 13.50 6.25
CA LEU A 793 29.10 12.72 6.80
C LEU A 793 29.76 11.80 5.76
N GLY A 794 29.18 11.64 4.57
CA GLY A 794 29.64 10.71 3.54
C GLY A 794 29.23 9.24 3.78
N GLU A 795 28.37 9.00 4.76
CA GLU A 795 27.83 7.68 5.11
C GLU A 795 26.64 7.34 4.19
N LEU A 796 26.91 7.13 2.90
CA LEU A 796 25.88 7.06 1.85
C LEU A 796 24.87 5.92 2.05
N THR A 797 25.30 4.79 2.59
CA THR A 797 24.43 3.64 2.85
C THR A 797 23.41 3.92 3.94
N GLU A 798 23.84 4.59 5.02
CA GLU A 798 22.99 4.93 6.15
C GLU A 798 22.07 6.11 5.80
N ALA A 799 22.55 7.03 4.97
CA ALA A 799 21.75 8.09 4.39
C ALA A 799 20.61 7.54 3.53
N GLU A 800 20.89 6.57 2.66
CA GLU A 800 19.88 5.90 1.84
C GLU A 800 18.83 5.21 2.70
N ASP A 801 19.26 4.38 3.67
CA ASP A 801 18.34 3.65 4.55
C ASP A 801 17.41 4.63 5.31
N ALA A 802 17.96 5.72 5.88
CA ALA A 802 17.17 6.74 6.57
C ALA A 802 16.21 7.52 5.63
N LEU A 803 16.64 7.86 4.42
CA LEU A 803 15.79 8.57 3.45
C LEU A 803 14.69 7.68 2.87
N THR A 804 14.93 6.37 2.74
CA THR A 804 13.89 5.43 2.32
C THR A 804 12.79 5.29 3.37
N GLU A 805 13.13 5.25 4.66
CA GLU A 805 12.15 5.31 5.76
C GLU A 805 11.36 6.63 5.74
N ALA A 806 12.03 7.76 5.51
CA ALA A 806 11.35 9.04 5.36
C ALA A 806 10.33 9.03 4.19
N ASN A 807 10.70 8.38 3.09
CA ASN A 807 9.84 8.24 1.90
C ASN A 807 8.66 7.28 2.13
N ILE A 808 8.84 6.22 2.91
CA ILE A 808 7.76 5.31 3.32
C ILE A 808 6.71 6.05 4.15
N LEU A 809 7.15 6.90 5.09
CA LEU A 809 6.25 7.68 5.94
C LEU A 809 5.53 8.81 5.20
N ASN A 810 6.21 9.49 4.27
CA ASN A 810 5.59 10.51 3.42
C ASN A 810 6.29 10.59 2.07
N ASN A 811 5.68 9.98 1.07
CA ASN A 811 6.16 9.95 -0.31
C ASN A 811 5.96 11.29 -1.07
N GLY A 812 5.23 12.23 -0.49
CA GLY A 812 4.98 13.57 -1.04
C GLY A 812 6.01 14.62 -0.62
N ASN A 813 7.00 14.26 0.21
CA ASN A 813 8.03 15.21 0.63
C ASN A 813 9.09 15.38 -0.46
N ALA A 814 9.06 16.53 -1.15
CA ALA A 814 10.01 16.86 -2.22
C ALA A 814 11.48 16.87 -1.79
N GLU A 815 11.76 17.23 -0.53
CA GLU A 815 13.13 17.29 -0.01
C GLU A 815 13.73 15.89 0.15
N VAL A 816 12.93 14.90 0.53
CA VAL A 816 13.35 13.48 0.61
C VAL A 816 13.81 12.99 -0.76
N TRP A 817 13.01 13.25 -1.81
CA TRP A 817 13.38 12.90 -3.19
C TRP A 817 14.63 13.64 -3.69
N GLY A 818 14.82 14.91 -3.28
CA GLY A 818 16.02 15.67 -3.58
C GLY A 818 17.29 15.04 -3.00
N TYR A 819 17.25 14.65 -1.71
CA TYR A 819 18.39 14.00 -1.07
C TYR A 819 18.61 12.56 -1.55
N LEU A 820 17.55 11.81 -1.90
CA LEU A 820 17.70 10.50 -2.56
C LEU A 820 18.39 10.65 -3.92
N SER A 821 18.06 11.69 -4.70
CA SER A 821 18.76 11.99 -5.95
C SER A 821 20.26 12.24 -5.72
N LEU A 822 20.61 13.05 -4.72
CA LEU A 822 22.01 13.32 -4.35
C LEU A 822 22.76 12.03 -3.96
N VAL A 823 22.16 11.17 -3.14
CA VAL A 823 22.76 9.88 -2.75
C VAL A 823 22.95 8.98 -3.98
N CYS A 824 21.97 8.89 -4.87
CA CYS A 824 22.06 8.10 -6.10
C CYS A 824 23.13 8.64 -7.07
N LEU A 825 23.27 9.97 -7.18
CA LEU A 825 24.33 10.61 -7.96
C LEU A 825 25.73 10.26 -7.43
N GLN A 826 25.92 10.30 -6.11
CA GLN A 826 27.22 9.97 -5.49
C GLN A 826 27.56 8.48 -5.52
N THR A 827 26.55 7.61 -5.44
CA THR A 827 26.72 6.15 -5.52
C THR A 827 26.82 5.62 -6.95
N GLY A 828 26.66 6.48 -7.97
CA GLY A 828 26.78 6.08 -9.38
C GLY A 828 25.51 5.43 -9.96
N ARG A 829 24.39 5.42 -9.23
CA ARG A 829 23.13 4.80 -9.65
C ARG A 829 22.34 5.74 -10.55
N ARG A 830 22.76 5.78 -11.81
CA ARG A 830 22.26 6.72 -12.82
C ARG A 830 20.73 6.77 -12.97
N PRO A 831 20.00 5.65 -13.16
CA PRO A 831 18.58 5.73 -13.48
C PRO A 831 17.76 6.13 -12.24
N GLU A 832 18.15 5.68 -11.05
CA GLU A 832 17.52 6.09 -9.78
C GLU A 832 17.72 7.59 -9.47
N ALA A 833 18.88 8.15 -9.87
CA ALA A 833 19.17 9.56 -9.71
C ALA A 833 18.25 10.46 -10.56
N GLU A 834 18.04 10.07 -11.83
CA GLU A 834 17.15 10.75 -12.78
C GLU A 834 15.70 10.75 -12.28
N GLN A 835 15.22 9.57 -11.85
CA GLN A 835 13.85 9.42 -11.34
C GLN A 835 13.64 10.22 -10.05
N SER A 836 14.57 10.12 -9.10
CA SER A 836 14.47 10.85 -7.83
C SER A 836 14.47 12.36 -8.06
N TYR A 837 15.25 12.84 -9.03
CA TYR A 837 15.25 14.24 -9.44
C TYR A 837 13.93 14.65 -10.10
N LYS A 838 13.38 13.83 -11.00
CA LYS A 838 12.06 14.04 -11.65
C LYS A 838 10.95 14.17 -10.59
N TYR A 839 10.92 13.30 -9.59
CA TYR A 839 9.96 13.39 -8.49
C TYR A 839 10.19 14.59 -7.57
N ALA A 840 11.44 14.95 -7.29
CA ALA A 840 11.75 16.15 -6.51
C ALA A 840 11.23 17.43 -7.19
N LEU A 841 11.37 17.54 -8.51
CA LEU A 841 10.82 18.64 -9.29
C LEU A 841 9.28 18.59 -9.36
N LYS A 842 8.70 17.41 -9.59
CA LYS A 842 7.25 17.19 -9.64
C LYS A 842 6.54 17.62 -8.35
N LEU A 843 7.16 17.35 -7.21
CA LEU A 843 6.64 17.72 -5.88
C LEU A 843 6.99 19.15 -5.48
N ASN A 844 7.51 19.97 -6.40
CA ASN A 844 7.90 21.37 -6.20
C ASN A 844 8.92 21.56 -5.08
N LEU A 845 10.11 20.95 -5.20
CA LEU A 845 11.22 21.20 -4.28
C LEU A 845 11.57 22.70 -4.25
N GLN A 846 11.22 23.38 -3.14
CA GLN A 846 11.43 24.82 -2.95
C GLN A 846 12.87 25.19 -2.55
N LYS A 847 13.67 24.23 -2.08
CA LYS A 847 14.97 24.51 -1.47
C LYS A 847 16.06 24.68 -2.54
N GLU A 848 16.31 25.93 -2.93
CA GLU A 848 17.26 26.29 -3.99
C GLU A 848 18.67 25.73 -3.77
N ALA A 849 19.15 25.70 -2.52
CA ALA A 849 20.46 25.16 -2.19
C ALA A 849 20.63 23.69 -2.59
N VAL A 850 19.59 22.87 -2.36
CA VAL A 850 19.59 21.44 -2.73
C VAL A 850 19.52 21.28 -4.24
N LEU A 851 18.70 22.08 -4.92
CA LEU A 851 18.63 22.08 -6.38
C LEU A 851 19.97 22.47 -7.04
N HIS A 852 20.65 23.48 -6.50
CA HIS A 852 21.96 23.89 -7.00
C HIS A 852 23.02 22.81 -6.76
N GLU A 853 22.98 22.16 -5.59
CA GLU A 853 23.87 21.03 -5.28
C GLU A 853 23.64 19.84 -6.24
N ILE A 854 22.37 19.50 -6.51
CA ILE A 854 22.02 18.45 -7.46
C ILE A 854 22.57 18.78 -8.85
N LYS A 855 22.35 20.01 -9.35
CA LYS A 855 22.84 20.44 -10.67
C LYS A 855 24.36 20.41 -10.75
N ALA A 856 25.05 20.98 -9.76
CA ALA A 856 26.51 20.96 -9.73
C ALA A 856 27.08 19.53 -9.68
N LEU A 857 26.39 18.62 -8.97
CA LEU A 857 26.78 17.22 -8.92
C LEU A 857 26.50 16.51 -10.25
N GLN A 858 25.35 16.74 -10.88
CA GLN A 858 24.99 16.25 -12.22
C GLN A 858 26.02 16.70 -13.26
N ASP A 859 26.42 17.97 -13.26
CA ASP A 859 27.44 18.52 -14.17
C ASP A 859 28.81 17.83 -13.95
N ARG A 860 29.14 17.52 -12.69
CA ARG A 860 30.40 16.85 -12.34
C ARG A 860 30.42 15.37 -12.74
N VAL A 861 29.31 14.66 -12.55
CA VAL A 861 29.23 13.20 -12.83
C VAL A 861 28.79 12.90 -14.25
N GLY A 862 28.19 13.87 -14.96
CA GLY A 862 27.75 13.75 -16.35
C GLY A 862 26.47 12.95 -16.56
N PHE A 863 25.66 12.71 -15.52
CA PHE A 863 24.39 11.99 -15.59
C PHE A 863 23.41 12.46 -14.50
N GLY A 864 22.14 12.04 -14.58
CA GLY A 864 21.15 12.33 -13.54
C GLY A 864 20.19 13.48 -13.84
N ASN A 865 20.46 14.25 -14.90
CA ASN A 865 19.52 15.23 -15.44
C ASN A 865 18.80 14.58 -16.64
N PRO A 866 17.46 14.47 -16.64
CA PRO A 866 16.70 13.81 -17.70
C PRO A 866 16.77 14.52 -19.06
N CYS A 867 17.42 15.68 -19.15
CA CYS A 867 17.66 16.39 -20.40
C CYS A 867 18.95 15.97 -21.14
N PHE A 868 19.70 14.99 -20.63
CA PHE A 868 20.95 14.50 -21.25
C PHE A 868 20.85 13.07 -21.77
#